data_AF-A0AAU9KBG4-F1
#
_entry.id   AF-A0AAU9KBG4-F1
#
_cell.length_a   1.000
_cell.length_b   1.000
_cell.length_c   1.000
_cell.angle_alpha   90.00
_cell.angle_beta   90.00
_cell.angle_gamma   90.00
#
_symmetry.space_group_name_H-M   'P 1'
#
loop_
_entity.id
_entity.type
_entity.pdbx_description
1 polymer ?
#
loop_
_entity_poly.entity_id
_entity_poly.type
_entity_poly.pdbx_seq_one_letter_code
_entity_poly.pdbx_strand_id
1 'polypeptide(L)'
;MLGDEATSLYIISAGILGLVFGIYNIMMLTRVPVGEAGNYHRNDPRYLKDIIGVKTERVQRTNKRTGEVEWIEEEAGLYHENWDQVVYTLTRISQAVSDGARAFLMEEYKILTVFIVIFSVIIAVLVEEELGQFWTVFAFVLGATTSIASGYIGMRVAVFSNSRCAYSAINRENGLANAFIVAFRGGAVLGFVLTSLGLLNLLMLIWLYTTIYLGEEYDNEDIRHMYECIAGYGLGGSTIAMFGRVGGGIFTKAADVGADLAGKVEEGLEEDDPRNAATIADNVGDNVGDIAGMGSDLFGSFAESTCAALVVAATSVELNSTMCSLLYPLLISATGIAVSFVTSFFATNVMKVDSEDKIEKTLKYQLVISTVLLTPALYFLTLYVLPEDFTFIRGDEVIQSKNTYAFICLAFGLWSGLIIGYVTEYFTSYAYTPVKEVAESCRTGAATDIIYGLALGYLSCIIPTICLAVTIYVAFYFASMYGIALAALGMLSNLALALAIDGYGPISDNAGGMVEMIHLKKEVRQRTDALDAAGNTTAAIGKGFAIGSAALVSLALFGAFITRSNMTEVNILAPLQFAGLLVGAMLPYAFSAFTMKSVGKAANQMVIEVRRQFQEMKRNPHYAPEYEKCVQISTRAALKEMILPGMMVMLTPIITGWLFGPRAVAGLLAGILVSGVQMATSSANAGGAWDNAKKYIEKESLVPKSSPQFKDIKAAAVTGDTVGDPMKDTSGPSLNILVKLSAILSLVFGGFFASDWGGILIS
;
A
#
# COMPACT_ATOMS: atom_id res chain seq x y z
N MET A 1 -0.39 35.76 -11.97
CA MET A 1 -0.72 34.39 -12.36
C MET A 1 0.41 33.85 -13.22
N LEU A 2 0.84 32.59 -13.01
CA LEU A 2 1.76 31.91 -13.93
C LEU A 2 1.08 31.84 -15.31
N GLY A 3 1.80 32.17 -16.38
CA GLY A 3 1.29 31.93 -17.74
C GLY A 3 1.15 30.43 -18.01
N ASP A 4 0.27 30.08 -18.95
CA ASP A 4 -0.11 28.68 -19.25
C ASP A 4 1.09 27.79 -19.65
N GLU A 5 2.03 28.33 -20.43
CA GLU A 5 3.29 27.65 -20.76
C GLU A 5 4.14 27.38 -19.52
N ALA A 6 4.23 28.35 -18.60
CA ALA A 6 5.02 28.23 -17.39
C ALA A 6 4.41 27.22 -16.40
N THR A 7 3.08 27.15 -16.34
CA THR A 7 2.34 26.12 -15.58
C THR A 7 2.70 24.72 -16.06
N SER A 8 2.56 24.47 -17.37
CA SER A 8 2.88 23.17 -17.96
C SER A 8 4.35 22.80 -17.76
N LEU A 9 5.25 23.77 -18.00
CA LEU A 9 6.67 23.57 -17.82
C LEU A 9 7.03 23.23 -16.37
N TYR A 10 6.39 23.85 -15.39
CA TYR A 10 6.61 23.53 -13.97
C TYR A 10 6.19 22.10 -13.62
N ILE A 11 5.00 21.68 -14.05
CA ILE A 11 4.50 20.31 -13.80
C ILE A 11 5.44 19.28 -14.47
N ILE A 12 5.82 19.52 -15.73
CA ILE A 12 6.75 18.65 -16.46
C ILE A 12 8.11 18.59 -15.74
N SER A 13 8.65 19.74 -15.34
CA SER A 13 9.95 19.83 -14.67
C SER A 13 9.95 19.08 -13.34
N ALA A 14 8.89 19.18 -12.55
CA ALA A 14 8.74 18.44 -11.30
C ALA A 14 8.62 16.93 -11.54
N GLY A 15 7.83 16.52 -12.53
CA GLY A 15 7.72 15.11 -12.92
C GLY A 15 9.06 14.52 -13.35
N ILE A 16 9.79 15.22 -14.24
CA ILE A 16 11.13 14.82 -14.69
C ILE A 16 12.12 14.80 -13.52
N LEU A 17 12.08 15.78 -12.62
CA LEU A 17 12.92 15.80 -11.42
C LEU A 17 12.74 14.52 -10.59
N GLY A 18 11.50 14.11 -10.34
CA GLY A 18 11.22 12.87 -9.61
C GLY A 18 11.72 11.61 -10.33
N LEU A 19 11.56 11.51 -11.66
CA LEU A 19 12.10 10.39 -12.45
C LEU A 19 13.63 10.34 -12.41
N VAL A 20 14.30 11.48 -12.62
CA VAL A 20 15.75 11.60 -12.57
C VAL A 20 16.26 11.25 -11.17
N PHE A 21 15.56 11.68 -10.12
CA PHE A 21 15.92 11.33 -8.75
C PHE A 21 15.71 9.84 -8.45
N GLY A 22 14.67 9.21 -8.98
CA GLY A 22 14.50 7.77 -8.95
C GLY A 22 15.69 7.05 -9.61
N ILE A 23 16.08 7.45 -10.82
CA ILE A 23 17.25 6.89 -11.52
C ILE A 23 18.53 7.10 -10.71
N TYR A 24 18.73 8.29 -10.12
CA TYR A 24 19.87 8.56 -9.25
C TYR A 24 19.93 7.59 -8.07
N ASN A 25 18.80 7.31 -7.42
CA ASN A 25 18.74 6.35 -6.32
C ASN A 25 19.05 4.92 -6.78
N ILE A 26 18.55 4.49 -7.95
CA ILE A 26 18.94 3.22 -8.57
C ILE A 26 20.46 3.17 -8.79
N MET A 27 21.05 4.21 -9.38
CA MET A 27 22.50 4.28 -9.60
C MET A 27 23.29 4.19 -8.28
N MET A 28 22.81 4.83 -7.21
CA MET A 28 23.44 4.72 -5.90
C MET A 28 23.32 3.31 -5.32
N LEU A 29 22.20 2.61 -5.53
CA LEU A 29 22.01 1.22 -5.13
C LEU A 29 22.94 0.27 -5.92
N THR A 30 23.21 0.53 -7.21
CA THR A 30 24.15 -0.30 -8.02
C THR A 30 25.58 -0.29 -7.49
N ARG A 31 25.95 0.70 -6.66
CA ARG A 31 27.28 0.74 -6.02
C ARG A 31 27.47 -0.33 -4.95
N VAL A 32 26.38 -0.94 -4.46
CA VAL A 32 26.44 -2.08 -3.54
C VAL A 32 26.66 -3.35 -4.39
N PRO A 33 27.82 -4.02 -4.26
CA PRO A 33 28.21 -5.10 -5.15
C PRO A 33 27.51 -6.41 -4.78
N VAL A 34 26.28 -6.58 -5.27
CA VAL A 34 25.59 -7.86 -5.32
C VAL A 34 25.50 -8.25 -6.80
N GLY A 35 26.27 -9.26 -7.21
CA GLY A 35 26.40 -9.64 -8.62
C GLY A 35 25.14 -10.28 -9.19
N GLU A 36 25.05 -10.39 -10.52
CA GLU A 36 24.13 -11.35 -11.15
C GLU A 36 24.76 -12.74 -11.05
N ALA A 37 23.98 -13.78 -10.73
CA ALA A 37 24.44 -15.16 -10.59
C ALA A 37 25.22 -15.71 -11.81
N GLY A 38 25.21 -15.00 -12.94
CA GLY A 38 25.89 -15.36 -14.19
C GLY A 38 27.41 -15.42 -14.15
N ASN A 39 28.08 -14.85 -13.13
CA ASN A 39 29.55 -14.88 -13.01
C ASN A 39 30.11 -15.96 -12.07
N TYR A 40 29.27 -16.69 -11.33
CA TYR A 40 29.70 -17.82 -10.51
C TYR A 40 29.23 -19.13 -11.18
N HIS A 41 30.17 -19.85 -11.78
CA HIS A 41 30.06 -21.19 -12.40
C HIS A 41 28.65 -21.72 -12.74
N ARG A 42 28.30 -21.65 -14.02
CA ARG A 42 26.97 -21.88 -14.58
C ARG A 42 26.47 -23.34 -14.69
N ASN A 43 27.15 -24.37 -14.16
CA ASN A 43 26.91 -25.77 -14.60
C ASN A 43 26.85 -26.85 -13.49
N ASP A 44 26.07 -26.72 -12.41
CA ASP A 44 25.58 -27.93 -11.71
C ASP A 44 24.23 -27.72 -10.97
N PRO A 45 23.12 -28.31 -11.45
CA PRO A 45 21.84 -28.34 -10.73
C PRO A 45 21.89 -29.10 -9.39
N ARG A 46 22.94 -29.90 -9.13
CA ARG A 46 23.10 -30.62 -7.85
C ARG A 46 23.63 -29.74 -6.72
N TYR A 47 24.19 -28.57 -7.02
CA TYR A 47 24.78 -27.69 -6.01
C TYR A 47 23.76 -26.98 -5.11
N LEU A 48 22.49 -26.85 -5.53
CA LEU A 48 21.39 -26.40 -4.64
C LEU A 48 21.10 -27.42 -3.53
N LYS A 49 21.33 -28.72 -3.78
CA LYS A 49 21.15 -29.78 -2.77
C LYS A 49 22.28 -29.80 -1.74
N ASP A 50 23.49 -29.42 -2.14
CA ASP A 50 24.68 -29.50 -1.29
C ASP A 50 24.95 -28.22 -0.48
N ILE A 51 24.37 -27.07 -0.87
CA ILE A 51 24.54 -25.78 -0.15
C ILE A 51 23.53 -25.60 0.99
N ILE A 52 22.30 -26.10 0.83
CA ILE A 52 21.22 -26.01 1.85
C ILE A 52 21.19 -27.26 2.74
N GLY A 53 21.95 -28.30 2.38
CA GLY A 53 22.21 -29.43 3.26
C GLY A 53 23.09 -28.98 4.42
N VAL A 54 22.48 -28.79 5.60
CA VAL A 54 23.14 -28.47 6.87
C VAL A 54 24.35 -29.39 7.05
N LYS A 55 25.56 -28.84 6.94
CA LYS A 55 26.76 -29.55 7.41
C LYS A 55 26.73 -29.51 8.92
N THR A 56 26.66 -30.66 9.57
CA THR A 56 26.83 -30.76 11.03
C THR A 56 28.31 -31.02 11.34
N GLU A 57 28.92 -30.19 12.20
CA GLU A 57 30.24 -30.43 12.75
C GLU A 57 30.12 -31.08 14.14
N ARG A 58 30.99 -32.04 14.43
CA ARG A 58 31.09 -32.61 15.78
C ARG A 58 31.94 -31.71 16.65
N VAL A 59 31.32 -31.09 17.64
CA VAL A 59 31.98 -30.20 18.60
C VAL A 59 32.07 -30.89 19.96
N GLN A 60 33.22 -30.81 20.62
CA GLN A 60 33.40 -31.27 22.00
C GLN A 60 32.85 -30.24 22.97
N ARG A 61 31.89 -30.65 23.81
CA ARG A 61 31.41 -29.84 24.92
C ARG A 61 31.78 -30.52 26.23
N THR A 62 32.57 -29.83 27.05
CA THR A 62 32.93 -30.33 28.39
C THR A 62 31.87 -29.92 29.40
N ASN A 63 31.25 -30.90 30.04
CA ASN A 63 30.28 -30.66 31.11
C ASN A 63 31.01 -30.02 32.32
N LYS A 64 30.70 -28.75 32.60
CA LYS A 64 31.37 -27.97 33.67
C LYS A 64 31.17 -28.52 35.08
N ARG A 65 30.23 -29.46 35.30
CA ARG A 65 29.98 -30.09 36.61
C ARG A 65 30.60 -31.48 36.74
N THR A 66 30.69 -32.26 35.67
CA THR A 66 31.17 -33.65 35.71
C THR A 66 32.55 -33.84 35.07
N GLY A 67 33.04 -32.87 34.30
CA GLY A 67 34.31 -32.96 33.58
C GLY A 67 34.28 -33.89 32.36
N GLU A 68 33.14 -34.53 32.07
CA GLU A 68 32.97 -35.39 30.92
C GLU A 68 32.92 -34.59 29.62
N VAL A 69 33.56 -35.14 28.59
CA VAL A 69 33.60 -34.57 27.25
C VAL A 69 32.55 -35.27 26.41
N GLU A 70 31.51 -34.54 26.03
CA GLU A 70 30.42 -35.03 25.20
C GLU A 70 30.60 -34.50 23.77
N TRP A 71 30.39 -35.36 22.78
CA TRP A 71 30.43 -34.97 21.37
C TRP A 71 29.01 -34.62 20.94
N ILE A 72 28.80 -33.37 20.53
CA ILE A 72 27.50 -32.89 20.06
C ILE A 72 27.64 -32.53 18.59
N GLU A 73 26.64 -32.88 17.79
CA GLU A 73 26.53 -32.38 16.42
C GLU A 73 25.92 -30.97 16.48
N GLU A 74 26.73 -29.95 16.22
CA GLU A 74 26.26 -28.58 16.01
C GLU A 74 26.16 -28.33 14.50
N GLU A 75 25.14 -27.57 14.07
CA GLU A 75 25.08 -27.08 12.70
C GLU A 75 26.33 -26.23 12.45
N ALA A 76 27.18 -26.66 11.52
CA ALA A 76 28.30 -25.88 11.04
C ALA A 76 27.71 -24.69 10.29
N GLY A 77 27.47 -23.59 11.00
CA GLY A 77 27.30 -22.31 10.35
C GLY A 77 28.49 -22.10 9.41
N LEU A 78 28.30 -21.25 8.39
CA LEU A 78 29.35 -20.82 7.48
C LEU A 78 30.39 -19.97 8.25
N TYR A 79 31.04 -20.54 9.27
CA TYR A 79 31.87 -19.92 10.28
C TYR A 79 33.33 -19.72 9.82
N HIS A 80 33.65 -20.18 8.61
CA HIS A 80 34.84 -19.76 7.88
C HIS A 80 34.39 -18.93 6.68
N GLU A 81 34.39 -17.60 6.85
CA GLU A 81 33.95 -16.58 5.88
C GLU A 81 34.70 -16.71 4.54
N ASN A 82 34.28 -17.65 3.69
CA ASN A 82 34.45 -17.47 2.26
C ASN A 82 33.40 -16.43 1.84
N TRP A 83 33.77 -15.16 1.87
CA TRP A 83 32.90 -14.05 1.49
C TRP A 83 32.25 -14.26 0.11
N ASP A 84 32.97 -14.92 -0.81
CA ASP A 84 32.43 -15.32 -2.10
C ASP A 84 31.24 -16.27 -1.98
N GLN A 85 31.27 -17.20 -1.02
CA GLN A 85 30.19 -18.16 -0.76
C GLN A 85 28.95 -17.48 -0.17
N VAL A 86 29.15 -16.52 0.75
CA VAL A 86 28.05 -15.74 1.34
C VAL A 86 27.35 -14.92 0.27
N VAL A 87 28.12 -14.18 -0.54
CA VAL A 87 27.59 -13.37 -1.65
C VAL A 87 26.92 -14.25 -2.71
N TYR A 88 27.50 -15.40 -3.03
CA TYR A 88 26.91 -16.36 -3.96
C TYR A 88 25.53 -16.85 -3.48
N THR A 89 25.44 -17.27 -2.22
CA THR A 89 24.20 -17.81 -1.63
C THR A 89 23.12 -16.73 -1.56
N LEU A 90 23.48 -15.53 -1.11
CA LEU A 90 22.59 -14.36 -1.10
C LEU A 90 22.05 -14.05 -2.50
N THR A 91 22.92 -14.06 -3.51
CA THR A 91 22.54 -13.83 -4.91
C THR A 91 21.56 -14.90 -5.40
N ARG A 92 21.76 -16.16 -5.00
CA ARG A 92 20.90 -17.27 -5.40
C ARG A 92 19.50 -17.19 -4.81
N ILE A 93 19.39 -16.85 -3.52
CA ILE A 93 18.12 -16.63 -2.83
C ILE A 93 17.39 -15.42 -3.44
N SER A 94 18.10 -14.30 -3.60
CA SER A 94 17.54 -13.10 -4.23
C SER A 94 17.01 -13.38 -5.64
N GLN A 95 17.71 -14.20 -6.43
CA GLN A 95 17.22 -14.61 -7.75
C GLN A 95 15.94 -15.46 -7.66
N ALA A 96 15.84 -16.39 -6.70
CA ALA A 96 14.64 -17.20 -6.51
C ALA A 96 13.42 -16.33 -6.14
N VAL A 97 13.61 -15.37 -5.23
CA VAL A 97 12.57 -14.38 -4.88
C VAL A 97 12.21 -13.53 -6.09
N SER A 98 13.19 -13.09 -6.90
CA SER A 98 12.93 -12.32 -8.12
C SER A 98 12.14 -13.08 -9.17
N ASP A 99 12.50 -14.33 -9.42
CA ASP A 99 11.85 -15.17 -10.40
C ASP A 99 10.41 -15.50 -9.95
N GLY A 100 10.21 -15.78 -8.66
CA GLY A 100 8.89 -16.00 -8.06
C GLY A 100 7.98 -14.78 -8.16
N ALA A 101 8.46 -13.61 -7.73
CA ALA A 101 7.69 -12.36 -7.78
C ALA A 101 7.33 -11.96 -9.22
N ARG A 102 8.28 -12.12 -10.16
CA ARG A 102 8.02 -11.88 -11.58
C ARG A 102 7.01 -12.86 -12.16
N ALA A 103 7.13 -14.15 -11.84
CA ALA A 103 6.21 -15.16 -12.35
C ALA A 103 4.78 -14.90 -11.88
N PHE A 104 4.59 -14.60 -10.59
CA PHE A 104 3.28 -14.26 -10.04
C PHE A 104 2.65 -13.04 -10.72
N LEU A 105 3.34 -11.90 -10.76
CA LEU A 105 2.79 -10.68 -11.36
C LEU A 105 2.48 -10.84 -12.85
N MET A 106 3.26 -11.63 -13.59
CA MET A 106 2.98 -11.88 -15.00
C MET A 106 1.70 -12.71 -15.19
N GLU A 107 1.43 -13.68 -14.32
CA GLU A 107 0.18 -14.44 -14.37
C GLU A 107 -1.02 -13.60 -13.90
N GLU A 108 -0.85 -12.80 -12.84
CA GLU A 108 -1.86 -11.86 -12.38
C GLU A 108 -2.23 -10.87 -13.50
N TYR A 109 -1.25 -10.20 -14.10
CA TYR A 109 -1.47 -9.20 -15.13
C TYR A 109 -2.04 -9.77 -16.44
N LYS A 110 -1.82 -11.04 -16.76
CA LYS A 110 -2.53 -11.71 -17.87
C LYS A 110 -4.03 -11.75 -17.62
N ILE A 111 -4.45 -12.14 -16.41
CA ILE A 111 -5.86 -12.16 -16.01
C ILE A 111 -6.41 -10.73 -16.00
N LEU A 112 -5.67 -9.77 -15.44
CA LEU A 112 -6.10 -8.37 -15.41
C LEU A 112 -6.22 -7.76 -16.81
N THR A 113 -5.36 -8.13 -17.77
CA THR A 113 -5.47 -7.66 -19.16
C THR A 113 -6.79 -8.11 -19.79
N VAL A 114 -7.19 -9.36 -19.56
CA VAL A 114 -8.50 -9.85 -20.03
C VAL A 114 -9.63 -9.06 -19.36
N PHE A 115 -9.52 -8.79 -18.06
CA PHE A 115 -10.48 -7.98 -17.33
C PHE A 115 -10.56 -6.54 -17.88
N ILE A 116 -9.43 -5.88 -18.13
CA ILE A 116 -9.36 -4.53 -18.71
C ILE A 116 -10.13 -4.50 -20.03
N VAL A 117 -9.92 -5.48 -20.91
CA VAL A 117 -10.61 -5.54 -22.21
C VAL A 117 -12.13 -5.68 -22.02
N ILE A 118 -12.57 -6.61 -21.17
CA ILE A 118 -14.00 -6.83 -20.90
C ILE A 118 -14.62 -5.57 -20.30
N PHE A 119 -13.97 -4.97 -19.30
CA PHE A 119 -14.49 -3.81 -18.62
C PHE A 119 -14.47 -2.55 -19.50
N SER A 120 -13.49 -2.44 -20.41
CA SER A 120 -13.49 -1.39 -21.44
C SER A 120 -14.71 -1.49 -22.35
N VAL A 121 -15.15 -2.70 -22.71
CA VAL A 121 -16.41 -2.89 -23.46
C VAL A 121 -17.62 -2.48 -22.62
N ILE A 122 -17.64 -2.81 -21.32
CA ILE A 122 -18.72 -2.38 -20.41
C ILE A 122 -18.79 -0.84 -20.35
N ILE A 123 -17.66 -0.17 -20.19
CA ILE A 123 -17.58 1.30 -20.22
C ILE A 123 -18.08 1.82 -21.57
N ALA A 124 -17.59 1.26 -22.69
CA ALA A 124 -17.98 1.70 -24.03
C ALA A 124 -19.49 1.56 -24.29
N VAL A 125 -20.14 0.54 -23.71
CA VAL A 125 -21.58 0.28 -23.93
C VAL A 125 -22.46 1.08 -22.98
N LEU A 126 -22.05 1.24 -21.72
CA LEU A 126 -22.91 1.84 -20.69
C LEU A 126 -22.70 3.35 -20.53
N VAL A 127 -21.52 3.90 -20.87
CA VAL A 127 -21.31 5.36 -20.84
C VAL A 127 -22.03 6.00 -22.03
N GLU A 128 -22.64 7.16 -21.82
CA GLU A 128 -23.40 7.88 -22.86
C GLU A 128 -22.50 8.32 -24.04
N GLU A 129 -23.01 8.24 -25.28
CA GLU A 129 -22.26 8.62 -26.48
C GLU A 129 -21.80 10.09 -26.44
N GLU A 130 -22.64 10.98 -25.89
CA GLU A 130 -22.37 12.42 -25.74
C GLU A 130 -21.15 12.72 -24.86
N LEU A 131 -20.78 11.80 -23.95
CA LEU A 131 -19.63 11.93 -23.07
C LEU A 131 -18.33 11.42 -23.73
N GLY A 132 -18.35 11.00 -24.99
CA GLY A 132 -17.15 10.46 -25.63
C GLY A 132 -16.70 9.12 -25.02
N GLN A 133 -17.53 8.09 -25.16
CA GLN A 133 -17.26 6.70 -24.75
C GLN A 133 -15.80 6.25 -24.99
N PHE A 134 -15.28 6.54 -26.18
CA PHE A 134 -13.90 6.22 -26.56
C PHE A 134 -12.87 6.89 -25.63
N TRP A 135 -13.08 8.16 -25.27
CA TRP A 135 -12.19 8.92 -24.41
C TRP A 135 -12.24 8.44 -22.96
N THR A 136 -13.41 8.08 -22.44
CA THR A 136 -13.49 7.48 -21.10
C THR A 136 -12.76 6.12 -21.07
N VAL A 137 -12.93 5.29 -22.11
CA VAL A 137 -12.21 4.00 -22.25
C VAL A 137 -10.70 4.22 -22.38
N PHE A 138 -10.26 5.20 -23.18
CA PHE A 138 -8.85 5.50 -23.35
C PHE A 138 -8.20 5.93 -22.03
N ALA A 139 -8.85 6.83 -21.28
CA ALA A 139 -8.39 7.24 -19.95
C ALA A 139 -8.33 6.04 -18.99
N PHE A 140 -9.35 5.18 -19.00
CA PHE A 140 -9.37 3.92 -18.22
C PHE A 140 -8.19 3.00 -18.54
N VAL A 141 -7.92 2.73 -19.81
CA VAL A 141 -6.80 1.88 -20.21
C VAL A 141 -5.45 2.51 -19.84
N LEU A 142 -5.30 3.83 -20.00
CA LEU A 142 -4.09 4.54 -19.58
C LEU A 142 -3.89 4.48 -18.06
N GLY A 143 -4.96 4.65 -17.28
CA GLY A 143 -4.93 4.49 -15.82
C GLY A 143 -4.55 3.09 -15.40
N ALA A 144 -5.17 2.07 -15.99
CA ALA A 144 -4.89 0.67 -15.70
C ALA A 144 -3.43 0.30 -16.03
N THR A 145 -2.94 0.70 -17.20
CA THR A 145 -1.54 0.44 -17.60
C THR A 145 -0.54 1.19 -16.74
N THR A 146 -0.85 2.42 -16.31
CA THR A 146 -0.02 3.17 -15.36
C THR A 146 0.03 2.48 -13.99
N SER A 147 -1.09 1.92 -13.52
CA SER A 147 -1.17 1.16 -12.27
C SER A 147 -0.37 -0.14 -12.32
N ILE A 148 -0.45 -0.88 -13.43
CA ILE A 148 0.38 -2.07 -13.70
C ILE A 148 1.87 -1.71 -13.70
N ALA A 149 2.23 -0.62 -14.39
CA ALA A 149 3.62 -0.14 -14.44
C ALA A 149 4.11 0.25 -13.04
N SER A 150 3.28 0.92 -12.24
CA SER A 150 3.58 1.34 -10.88
C SER A 150 3.90 0.16 -9.97
N GLY A 151 3.05 -0.86 -9.95
CA GLY A 151 3.28 -2.08 -9.17
C GLY A 151 4.50 -2.87 -9.65
N TYR A 152 4.68 -3.00 -10.98
CA TYR A 152 5.81 -3.75 -11.54
C TYR A 152 7.16 -3.07 -11.29
N ILE A 153 7.27 -1.76 -11.52
CA ILE A 153 8.50 -1.01 -11.24
C ILE A 153 8.84 -1.09 -9.76
N GLY A 154 7.84 -0.94 -8.89
CA GLY A 154 7.97 -1.12 -7.45
C GLY A 154 8.60 -2.47 -7.09
N MET A 155 7.99 -3.57 -7.53
CA MET A 155 8.49 -4.92 -7.28
C MET A 155 9.93 -5.10 -7.78
N ARG A 156 10.22 -4.67 -9.00
CA ARG A 156 11.57 -4.82 -9.59
C ARG A 156 12.64 -4.09 -8.77
N VAL A 157 12.31 -2.93 -8.24
CA VAL A 157 13.20 -2.13 -7.40
C VAL A 157 13.33 -2.73 -6.00
N ALA A 158 12.25 -3.22 -5.41
CA ALA A 158 12.27 -3.84 -4.09
C ALA A 158 13.15 -5.10 -4.09
N VAL A 159 12.94 -6.00 -5.05
CA VAL A 159 13.78 -7.19 -5.22
C VAL A 159 15.23 -6.86 -5.61
N PHE A 160 15.46 -5.72 -6.26
CA PHE A 160 16.82 -5.26 -6.49
C PHE A 160 17.49 -4.73 -5.20
N SER A 161 16.69 -4.16 -4.29
CA SER A 161 17.17 -3.46 -3.09
C SER A 161 17.30 -4.38 -1.88
N ASN A 162 16.45 -5.41 -1.76
CA ASN A 162 16.45 -6.32 -0.60
C ASN A 162 17.80 -7.01 -0.37
N SER A 163 18.39 -7.60 -1.41
CA SER A 163 19.68 -8.28 -1.35
C SER A 163 20.82 -7.32 -1.05
N ARG A 164 20.72 -6.07 -1.51
CA ARG A 164 21.67 -5.00 -1.21
C ARG A 164 21.55 -4.49 0.21
N CYS A 165 20.33 -4.47 0.74
CA CYS A 165 20.06 -4.14 2.14
C CYS A 165 20.64 -5.22 3.04
N ALA A 166 20.37 -6.50 2.73
CA ALA A 166 20.97 -7.65 3.39
C ALA A 166 22.50 -7.55 3.35
N TYR A 167 23.10 -7.42 2.15
CA TYR A 167 24.55 -7.26 1.99
C TYR A 167 25.14 -6.13 2.85
N SER A 168 24.44 -4.99 2.91
CA SER A 168 24.86 -3.82 3.68
C SER A 168 24.75 -4.04 5.19
N ALA A 169 23.77 -4.83 5.65
CA ALA A 169 23.62 -5.21 7.06
C ALA A 169 24.74 -6.14 7.53
N ILE A 170 25.25 -7.01 6.65
CA ILE A 170 26.38 -7.93 6.92
C ILE A 170 27.68 -7.15 7.21
N ASN A 171 27.85 -5.98 6.60
CA ASN A 171 29.06 -5.19 6.76
C ASN A 171 29.30 -4.82 8.24
N ARG A 172 30.54 -5.04 8.72
CA ARG A 172 30.89 -4.83 10.14
C ARG A 172 30.93 -3.36 10.52
N GLU A 173 31.26 -2.46 9.58
CA GLU A 173 31.29 -1.01 9.83
C GLU A 173 29.99 -0.34 9.39
N ASN A 174 29.30 0.31 10.33
CA ASN A 174 28.06 1.06 10.08
C ASN A 174 26.96 0.24 9.37
N GLY A 175 26.90 -1.08 9.60
CA GLY A 175 25.96 -1.98 8.90
C GLY A 175 24.50 -1.55 9.00
N LEU A 176 24.05 -1.12 10.19
CA LEU A 176 22.69 -0.60 10.39
C LEU A 176 22.42 0.66 9.56
N ALA A 177 23.32 1.65 9.61
CA ALA A 177 23.18 2.91 8.88
C ALA A 177 23.15 2.69 7.37
N ASN A 178 24.03 1.80 6.87
CA ASN A 178 24.13 1.49 5.46
C ASN A 178 22.90 0.72 4.97
N ALA A 179 22.44 -0.29 5.71
CA ALA A 179 21.24 -1.05 5.40
C ALA A 179 19.99 -0.14 5.39
N PHE A 180 19.88 0.77 6.37
CA PHE A 180 18.82 1.78 6.40
C PHE A 180 18.82 2.65 5.14
N ILE A 181 19.97 3.21 4.75
CA ILE A 181 20.08 4.06 3.56
C ILE A 181 19.70 3.28 2.29
N VAL A 182 20.11 2.03 2.17
CA VAL A 182 19.78 1.18 1.02
C VAL A 182 18.27 0.93 0.94
N ALA A 183 17.64 0.53 2.05
CA ALA A 183 16.20 0.29 2.08
C ALA A 183 15.42 1.58 1.79
N PHE A 184 15.81 2.71 2.41
CA PHE A 184 15.14 4.00 2.19
C PHE A 184 15.29 4.49 0.75
N ARG A 185 16.47 4.31 0.12
CA ARG A 185 16.66 4.63 -1.29
C ARG A 185 15.82 3.74 -2.20
N GLY A 186 15.69 2.45 -1.88
CA GLY A 186 14.80 1.55 -2.61
C GLY A 186 13.35 2.01 -2.56
N GLY A 187 12.85 2.34 -1.37
CA GLY A 187 11.53 2.95 -1.21
C GLY A 187 11.40 4.30 -1.94
N ALA A 188 12.41 5.17 -1.88
CA ALA A 188 12.38 6.44 -2.58
C ALA A 188 12.22 6.26 -4.10
N VAL A 189 12.88 5.27 -4.71
CA VAL A 189 12.68 4.99 -6.14
C VAL A 189 11.21 4.67 -6.43
N LEU A 190 10.57 3.81 -5.61
CA LEU A 190 9.14 3.53 -5.72
C LEU A 190 8.31 4.83 -5.66
N GLY A 191 8.48 5.62 -4.60
CA GLY A 191 7.66 6.82 -4.37
C GLY A 191 7.82 7.91 -5.42
N PHE A 192 9.04 8.26 -5.79
CA PHE A 192 9.30 9.32 -6.76
C PHE A 192 8.93 8.91 -8.19
N VAL A 193 9.28 7.69 -8.61
CA VAL A 193 8.97 7.25 -9.98
C VAL A 193 7.46 7.12 -10.16
N LEU A 194 6.76 6.53 -9.20
CA LEU A 194 5.32 6.32 -9.27
C LEU A 194 4.55 7.65 -9.31
N THR A 195 4.86 8.56 -8.38
CA THR A 195 4.19 9.88 -8.33
C THR A 195 4.47 10.68 -9.60
N SER A 196 5.70 10.64 -10.11
CA SER A 196 6.06 11.32 -11.37
C SER A 196 5.38 10.71 -12.60
N LEU A 197 5.32 9.38 -12.72
CA LEU A 197 4.62 8.72 -13.81
C LEU A 197 3.13 9.06 -13.79
N GLY A 198 2.51 9.00 -12.60
CA GLY A 198 1.11 9.36 -12.43
C GLY A 198 0.82 10.80 -12.86
N LEU A 199 1.67 11.74 -12.44
CA LEU A 199 1.55 13.17 -12.77
C LEU A 199 1.76 13.45 -14.27
N LEU A 200 2.82 12.90 -14.86
CA LEU A 200 3.16 13.14 -16.27
C LEU A 200 2.15 12.50 -17.22
N ASN A 201 1.67 11.28 -16.93
CA ASN A 201 0.66 10.63 -17.75
C ASN A 201 -0.67 11.37 -17.68
N LEU A 202 -1.07 11.86 -16.50
CA LEU A 202 -2.28 12.66 -16.36
C LEU A 202 -2.18 14.00 -17.10
N LEU A 203 -1.03 14.69 -17.01
CA LEU A 203 -0.81 15.92 -17.77
C LEU A 203 -0.84 15.65 -19.28
N MET A 204 -0.20 14.57 -19.74
CA MET A 204 -0.23 14.17 -21.15
C MET A 204 -1.66 13.89 -21.62
N LEU A 205 -2.45 13.19 -20.80
CA LEU A 205 -3.84 12.90 -21.09
C LEU A 205 -4.68 14.19 -21.22
N ILE A 206 -4.52 15.12 -20.28
CA ILE A 206 -5.18 16.43 -20.33
C ILE A 206 -4.79 17.16 -21.61
N TRP A 207 -3.49 17.27 -21.91
CA TRP A 207 -3.02 17.96 -23.11
C TRP A 207 -3.56 17.34 -24.40
N LEU A 208 -3.60 16.01 -24.48
CA LEU A 208 -4.17 15.29 -25.61
C LEU A 208 -5.67 15.62 -25.78
N TYR A 209 -6.42 15.67 -24.69
CA TYR A 209 -7.86 15.89 -24.74
C TYR A 209 -8.17 17.35 -25.05
N THR A 210 -7.45 18.30 -24.46
CA THR A 210 -7.59 19.71 -24.81
C THR A 210 -7.29 19.96 -26.29
N THR A 211 -6.31 19.25 -26.88
CA THR A 211 -5.92 19.47 -28.28
C THR A 211 -6.81 18.73 -29.28
N ILE A 212 -7.23 17.50 -28.98
CA ILE A 212 -7.93 16.62 -29.93
C ILE A 212 -9.42 16.52 -29.65
N TYR A 213 -9.82 16.45 -28.37
CA TYR A 213 -11.22 16.29 -27.98
C TYR A 213 -11.98 17.61 -28.01
N LEU A 214 -11.45 18.67 -27.39
CA LEU A 214 -12.13 19.98 -27.34
C LEU A 214 -12.02 20.78 -28.65
N GLY A 215 -10.91 20.67 -29.39
CA GLY A 215 -10.67 21.47 -30.60
C GLY A 215 -10.35 22.95 -30.31
N GLU A 216 -10.55 23.83 -31.29
CA GLU A 216 -10.21 25.27 -31.18
C GLU A 216 -11.32 26.14 -30.55
N GLU A 217 -12.59 25.72 -30.62
CA GLU A 217 -13.73 26.41 -30.04
C GLU A 217 -14.48 25.45 -29.10
N TYR A 218 -14.49 25.74 -27.80
CA TYR A 218 -15.17 24.96 -26.76
C TYR A 218 -15.71 25.88 -25.67
N ASP A 219 -16.74 25.42 -24.95
CA ASP A 219 -17.33 26.14 -23.81
C ASP A 219 -17.04 25.47 -22.45
N ASN A 220 -17.64 25.98 -21.37
CA ASN A 220 -17.43 25.43 -20.02
C ASN A 220 -18.06 24.03 -19.83
N GLU A 221 -19.13 23.71 -20.56
CA GLU A 221 -19.75 22.39 -20.51
C GLU A 221 -18.84 21.36 -21.18
N ASP A 222 -18.21 21.71 -22.30
CA ASP A 222 -17.23 20.85 -22.98
C ASP A 222 -16.02 20.55 -22.06
N ILE A 223 -15.49 21.55 -21.35
CA ILE A 223 -14.41 21.38 -20.37
C ILE A 223 -14.85 20.42 -19.25
N ARG A 224 -16.07 20.59 -18.73
CA ARG A 224 -16.64 19.72 -17.70
C ARG A 224 -16.70 18.28 -18.18
N HIS A 225 -17.28 18.03 -19.36
CA HIS A 225 -17.34 16.68 -19.96
C HIS A 225 -15.95 16.09 -20.21
N MET A 226 -14.97 16.90 -20.63
CA MET A 226 -13.58 16.44 -20.80
C MET A 226 -13.00 15.88 -19.49
N TYR A 227 -13.16 16.59 -18.36
CA TYR A 227 -12.64 16.10 -17.09
C TYR A 227 -13.44 14.93 -16.52
N GLU A 228 -14.74 14.83 -16.82
CA GLU A 228 -15.54 13.63 -16.55
C GLU A 228 -14.98 12.41 -17.31
N CYS A 229 -14.53 12.57 -18.56
CA CYS A 229 -13.83 11.49 -19.29
C CYS A 229 -12.50 11.10 -18.62
N ILE A 230 -11.74 12.12 -18.18
CA ILE A 230 -10.45 11.92 -17.52
C ILE A 230 -10.60 11.18 -16.19
N ALA A 231 -11.76 11.25 -15.53
CA ALA A 231 -12.06 10.44 -14.35
C ALA A 231 -11.89 8.92 -14.60
N GLY A 232 -12.00 8.48 -15.87
CA GLY A 232 -11.64 7.13 -16.30
C GLY A 232 -10.21 6.73 -15.91
N TYR A 233 -9.26 7.67 -15.85
CA TYR A 233 -7.88 7.42 -15.41
C TYR A 233 -7.81 6.93 -13.96
N GLY A 234 -8.54 7.57 -13.05
CA GLY A 234 -8.67 7.14 -11.66
C GLY A 234 -9.34 5.76 -11.56
N LEU A 235 -10.42 5.56 -12.31
CA LEU A 235 -11.15 4.28 -12.37
C LEU A 235 -10.23 3.13 -12.81
N GLY A 236 -9.44 3.32 -13.86
CA GLY A 236 -8.46 2.33 -14.33
C GLY A 236 -7.40 2.03 -13.28
N GLY A 237 -6.91 3.06 -12.60
CA GLY A 237 -5.91 2.93 -11.55
C GLY A 237 -6.34 2.05 -10.39
N SER A 238 -7.50 2.36 -9.79
CA SER A 238 -8.02 1.61 -8.64
C SER A 238 -8.61 0.26 -9.00
N THR A 239 -9.06 0.06 -10.24
CA THR A 239 -9.48 -1.27 -10.73
C THR A 239 -8.31 -2.25 -10.64
N ILE A 240 -7.14 -1.88 -11.14
CA ILE A 240 -5.95 -2.74 -11.06
C ILE A 240 -5.46 -2.86 -9.62
N ALA A 241 -5.50 -1.77 -8.86
CA ALA A 241 -5.13 -1.80 -7.45
C ALA A 241 -5.97 -2.78 -6.63
N MET A 242 -7.29 -2.85 -6.90
CA MET A 242 -8.20 -3.76 -6.19
C MET A 242 -7.76 -5.21 -6.35
N PHE A 243 -7.51 -5.64 -7.58
CA PHE A 243 -7.06 -7.00 -7.82
C PHE A 243 -5.63 -7.23 -7.33
N GLY A 244 -4.70 -6.27 -7.53
CA GLY A 244 -3.32 -6.41 -7.08
C GLY A 244 -3.19 -6.49 -5.55
N ARG A 245 -3.96 -5.70 -4.80
CA ARG A 245 -3.97 -5.79 -3.32
C ARG A 245 -4.62 -7.06 -2.81
N VAL A 246 -5.74 -7.49 -3.40
CA VAL A 246 -6.40 -8.73 -2.97
C VAL A 246 -5.60 -9.96 -3.40
N GLY A 247 -5.14 -10.02 -4.65
CA GLY A 247 -4.35 -11.12 -5.21
C GLY A 247 -3.00 -11.24 -4.50
N GLY A 248 -2.21 -10.16 -4.51
CA GLY A 248 -0.95 -10.10 -3.78
C GLY A 248 -1.11 -10.36 -2.29
N GLY A 249 -2.13 -9.79 -1.65
CA GLY A 249 -2.45 -10.00 -0.22
C GLY A 249 -2.77 -11.46 0.12
N ILE A 250 -3.60 -12.13 -0.69
CA ILE A 250 -3.90 -13.56 -0.51
C ILE A 250 -2.63 -14.40 -0.71
N PHE A 251 -1.79 -14.04 -1.69
CA PHE A 251 -0.55 -14.77 -1.94
C PHE A 251 0.40 -14.69 -0.74
N THR A 252 0.69 -13.46 -0.27
CA THR A 252 1.66 -13.22 0.80
C THR A 252 1.18 -13.83 2.11
N LYS A 253 -0.02 -13.49 2.57
CA LYS A 253 -0.49 -13.94 3.89
C LYS A 253 -0.83 -15.43 3.95
N ALA A 254 -1.06 -16.09 2.81
CA ALA A 254 -1.14 -17.55 2.77
C ALA A 254 0.22 -18.22 3.00
N ALA A 255 1.30 -17.61 2.48
CA ALA A 255 2.66 -18.09 2.69
C ALA A 255 3.15 -17.78 4.10
N ASP A 256 2.98 -16.54 4.56
CA ASP A 256 3.35 -16.04 5.89
C ASP A 256 2.74 -16.89 7.02
N VAL A 257 1.40 -16.96 7.11
CA VAL A 257 0.69 -17.77 8.12
C VAL A 257 1.07 -19.26 8.02
N GLY A 258 1.30 -19.75 6.79
CA GLY A 258 1.72 -21.13 6.56
C GLY A 258 3.14 -21.40 7.07
N ALA A 259 4.07 -20.48 6.84
CA ALA A 259 5.45 -20.54 7.27
C ALA A 259 5.54 -20.44 8.79
N ASP A 260 4.81 -19.50 9.39
CA ASP A 260 4.89 -19.20 10.82
C ASP A 260 4.25 -20.27 11.69
N LEU A 261 3.05 -20.75 11.34
CA LEU A 261 2.39 -21.79 12.13
C LEU A 261 3.15 -23.12 12.05
N ALA A 262 3.51 -23.57 10.85
CA ALA A 262 4.19 -24.85 10.68
C ALA A 262 5.66 -24.79 11.13
N GLY A 263 6.35 -23.67 10.91
CA GLY A 263 7.75 -23.48 11.29
C GLY A 263 7.93 -23.13 12.76
N LYS A 264 7.41 -21.97 13.20
CA LYS A 264 7.67 -21.41 14.54
C LYS A 264 6.89 -22.14 15.64
N VAL A 265 5.59 -22.40 15.41
CA VAL A 265 4.72 -22.95 16.46
C VAL A 265 4.89 -24.46 16.59
N GLU A 266 4.91 -25.19 15.47
CA GLU A 266 4.96 -26.66 15.49
C GLU A 266 6.37 -27.24 15.59
N GLU A 267 7.28 -26.78 14.74
CA GLU A 267 8.65 -27.31 14.70
C GLU A 267 9.63 -26.50 15.56
N GLY A 268 9.24 -25.31 16.04
CA GLY A 268 10.07 -24.47 16.90
C GLY A 268 11.27 -23.84 16.19
N LEU A 269 11.16 -23.64 14.87
CA LEU A 269 12.18 -22.98 14.06
C LEU A 269 12.19 -21.46 14.29
N GLU A 270 13.30 -20.82 13.95
CA GLU A 270 13.35 -19.35 13.88
C GLU A 270 12.57 -18.87 12.62
N GLU A 271 12.20 -17.60 12.60
CA GLU A 271 11.57 -16.93 11.45
C GLU A 271 12.46 -17.04 10.21
N ASP A 272 11.91 -17.25 9.02
CA ASP A 272 12.66 -17.36 7.75
C ASP A 272 13.68 -18.51 7.64
N ASP A 273 13.61 -19.52 8.51
CA ASP A 273 14.54 -20.66 8.46
C ASP A 273 14.51 -21.35 7.08
N PRO A 274 15.67 -21.56 6.42
CA PRO A 274 15.70 -22.10 5.06
C PRO A 274 15.17 -23.53 4.96
N ARG A 275 15.05 -24.29 6.07
CA ARG A 275 14.42 -25.61 6.09
C ARG A 275 12.92 -25.54 5.85
N ASN A 276 12.29 -24.40 6.12
CA ASN A 276 10.88 -24.20 5.90
C ASN A 276 10.62 -23.84 4.43
N ALA A 277 9.91 -24.71 3.72
CA ALA A 277 9.67 -24.54 2.29
C ALA A 277 8.77 -23.34 1.93
N ALA A 278 8.09 -22.73 2.90
CA ALA A 278 7.22 -21.58 2.66
C ALA A 278 7.97 -20.23 2.66
N THR A 279 9.21 -20.15 3.15
CA THR A 279 9.94 -18.87 3.33
C THR A 279 10.24 -18.14 2.02
N ILE A 280 10.52 -18.86 0.94
CA ILE A 280 10.64 -18.23 -0.39
C ILE A 280 9.30 -17.68 -0.86
N ALA A 281 8.18 -18.38 -0.61
CA ALA A 281 6.86 -17.87 -0.99
C ALA A 281 6.48 -16.64 -0.16
N ASP A 282 6.87 -16.62 1.11
CA ASP A 282 6.67 -15.50 2.02
C ASP A 282 7.43 -14.26 1.55
N ASN A 283 8.75 -14.38 1.33
CA ASN A 283 9.57 -13.28 0.83
C ASN A 283 9.14 -12.82 -0.58
N VAL A 284 8.65 -13.74 -1.45
CA VAL A 284 8.02 -13.35 -2.72
C VAL A 284 6.75 -12.52 -2.47
N GLY A 285 5.98 -12.91 -1.47
CA GLY A 285 4.77 -12.28 -0.99
C GLY A 285 4.93 -10.79 -0.71
N ASP A 286 5.93 -10.40 0.08
CA ASP A 286 6.15 -8.99 0.45
C ASP A 286 6.36 -8.10 -0.78
N ASN A 287 6.98 -8.65 -1.83
CA ASN A 287 7.21 -7.92 -3.07
C ASN A 287 5.96 -7.80 -3.95
N VAL A 288 5.07 -8.80 -3.95
CA VAL A 288 3.87 -8.82 -4.80
C VAL A 288 2.64 -8.21 -4.11
N GLY A 289 2.50 -8.35 -2.80
CA GLY A 289 1.44 -7.75 -2.00
C GLY A 289 1.82 -6.37 -1.49
N ASP A 290 2.88 -6.31 -0.68
CA ASP A 290 3.21 -5.12 0.13
C ASP A 290 3.99 -4.07 -0.62
N ILE A 291 4.57 -4.41 -1.77
CA ILE A 291 5.15 -3.45 -2.71
C ILE A 291 4.27 -3.26 -3.95
N ALA A 292 4.03 -4.29 -4.76
CA ALA A 292 3.34 -4.11 -6.04
C ALA A 292 1.88 -3.66 -5.84
N GLY A 293 1.12 -4.38 -5.02
CA GLY A 293 -0.24 -4.00 -4.66
C GLY A 293 -0.30 -2.62 -3.99
N MET A 294 0.66 -2.31 -3.11
CA MET A 294 0.76 -1.00 -2.45
C MET A 294 1.02 0.15 -3.40
N GLY A 295 1.95 -0.02 -4.34
CA GLY A 295 2.21 0.96 -5.38
C GLY A 295 0.95 1.23 -6.21
N SER A 296 0.29 0.18 -6.71
CA SER A 296 -0.96 0.33 -7.47
C SER A 296 -2.07 1.02 -6.66
N ASP A 297 -2.22 0.69 -5.38
CA ASP A 297 -3.18 1.30 -4.46
C ASP A 297 -2.99 2.82 -4.34
N LEU A 298 -1.78 3.23 -3.98
CA LEU A 298 -1.48 4.64 -3.77
C LEU A 298 -1.44 5.44 -5.08
N PHE A 299 -1.08 4.81 -6.21
CA PHE A 299 -1.31 5.39 -7.53
C PHE A 299 -2.81 5.65 -7.77
N GLY A 300 -3.68 4.69 -7.47
CA GLY A 300 -5.13 4.87 -7.57
C GLY A 300 -5.63 6.03 -6.71
N SER A 301 -5.15 6.15 -5.47
CA SER A 301 -5.50 7.28 -4.58
C SER A 301 -5.06 8.62 -5.18
N PHE A 302 -3.84 8.69 -5.72
CA PHE A 302 -3.34 9.88 -6.40
C PHE A 302 -4.20 10.27 -7.62
N ALA A 303 -4.46 9.30 -8.50
CA ALA A 303 -5.20 9.50 -9.73
C ALA A 303 -6.64 9.96 -9.44
N GLU A 304 -7.34 9.29 -8.54
CA GLU A 304 -8.71 9.63 -8.18
C GLU A 304 -8.81 10.97 -7.44
N SER A 305 -7.91 11.27 -6.50
CA SER A 305 -7.91 12.57 -5.81
C SER A 305 -7.75 13.72 -6.80
N THR A 306 -6.81 13.56 -7.74
CA THR A 306 -6.52 14.58 -8.74
C THR A 306 -7.68 14.72 -9.71
N CYS A 307 -8.23 13.61 -10.21
CA CYS A 307 -9.39 13.63 -11.11
C CYS A 307 -10.64 14.21 -10.43
N ALA A 308 -10.90 13.87 -9.17
CA ALA A 308 -12.02 14.42 -8.41
C ALA A 308 -11.91 15.94 -8.29
N ALA A 309 -10.71 16.45 -7.95
CA ALA A 309 -10.48 17.89 -7.85
C ALA A 309 -10.64 18.58 -9.21
N LEU A 310 -10.18 17.97 -10.31
CA LEU A 310 -10.33 18.51 -11.66
C LEU A 310 -11.79 18.56 -12.12
N VAL A 311 -12.54 17.47 -11.91
CA VAL A 311 -13.97 17.40 -12.27
C VAL A 311 -14.76 18.49 -11.54
N VAL A 312 -14.49 18.69 -10.25
CA VAL A 312 -15.18 19.75 -9.50
C VAL A 312 -14.68 21.14 -9.91
N ALA A 313 -13.37 21.33 -10.13
CA ALA A 313 -12.82 22.61 -10.60
C ALA A 313 -13.43 23.05 -11.93
N ALA A 314 -13.64 22.10 -12.85
CA ALA A 314 -14.23 22.33 -14.16
C ALA A 314 -15.67 22.90 -14.12
N THR A 315 -16.35 22.80 -12.98
CA THR A 315 -17.70 23.39 -12.78
C THR A 315 -17.66 24.88 -12.42
N SER A 316 -16.48 25.43 -12.11
CA SER A 316 -16.30 26.84 -11.76
C SER A 316 -15.81 27.65 -12.95
N VAL A 317 -16.60 28.63 -13.38
CA VAL A 317 -16.27 29.51 -14.51
C VAL A 317 -14.99 30.31 -14.23
N GLU A 318 -14.79 30.77 -13.00
CA GLU A 318 -13.61 31.55 -12.65
C GLU A 318 -12.34 30.69 -12.64
N LEU A 319 -12.42 29.42 -12.23
CA LEU A 319 -11.28 28.50 -12.30
C LEU A 319 -10.96 28.08 -13.73
N ASN A 320 -11.97 27.99 -14.60
CA ASN A 320 -11.80 27.69 -16.02
C ASN A 320 -11.19 28.86 -16.82
N SER A 321 -11.16 30.07 -16.24
CA SER A 321 -10.65 31.27 -16.93
C SER A 321 -9.17 31.21 -17.28
N THR A 322 -8.38 30.40 -16.57
CA THR A 322 -6.97 30.16 -16.87
C THR A 322 -6.62 28.70 -16.68
N MET A 323 -5.76 28.16 -17.54
CA MET A 323 -5.27 26.79 -17.40
C MET A 323 -4.50 26.60 -16.08
N CYS A 324 -3.83 27.66 -15.63
CA CYS A 324 -3.14 27.69 -14.34
C CYS A 324 -4.05 27.34 -13.16
N SER A 325 -5.19 28.02 -13.02
CA SER A 325 -6.13 27.78 -11.92
C SER A 325 -6.82 26.42 -12.02
N LEU A 326 -7.13 26.00 -13.24
CA LEU A 326 -7.75 24.69 -13.52
C LEU A 326 -6.81 23.51 -13.22
N LEU A 327 -5.52 23.62 -13.54
CA LEU A 327 -4.50 22.60 -13.27
C LEU A 327 -3.89 22.69 -11.86
N TYR A 328 -4.46 23.49 -10.97
CA TYR A 328 -4.03 23.60 -9.58
C TYR A 328 -3.88 22.25 -8.85
N PRO A 329 -4.77 21.25 -9.03
CA PRO A 329 -4.57 19.90 -8.49
C PRO A 329 -3.22 19.24 -8.88
N LEU A 330 -2.79 19.40 -10.13
CA LEU A 330 -1.50 18.87 -10.61
C LEU A 330 -0.33 19.67 -10.04
N LEU A 331 -0.50 21.00 -9.90
CA LEU A 331 0.52 21.87 -9.32
C LEU A 331 0.82 21.53 -7.86
N ILE A 332 -0.20 21.19 -7.06
CA ILE A 332 -0.02 20.71 -5.68
C ILE A 332 0.91 19.49 -5.68
N SER A 333 0.64 18.52 -6.55
CA SER A 333 1.42 17.29 -6.67
C SER A 333 2.85 17.55 -7.18
N ALA A 334 3.01 18.45 -8.15
CA ALA A 334 4.31 18.89 -8.66
C ALA A 334 5.17 19.53 -7.56
N THR A 335 4.59 20.44 -6.78
CA THR A 335 5.25 21.03 -5.59
C THR A 335 5.54 19.96 -4.54
N GLY A 336 4.63 19.01 -4.37
CA GLY A 336 4.79 17.81 -3.56
C GLY A 336 6.06 17.02 -3.85
N ILE A 337 6.30 16.70 -5.13
CA ILE A 337 7.50 16.00 -5.60
C ILE A 337 8.75 16.83 -5.28
N ALA A 338 8.73 18.14 -5.56
CA ALA A 338 9.87 19.02 -5.32
C ALA A 338 10.24 19.12 -3.82
N VAL A 339 9.26 19.30 -2.94
CA VAL A 339 9.51 19.36 -1.48
C VAL A 339 9.93 17.99 -0.95
N SER A 340 9.32 16.92 -1.45
CA SER A 340 9.70 15.55 -1.12
C SER A 340 11.16 15.28 -1.47
N PHE A 341 11.61 15.72 -2.65
CA PHE A 341 13.00 15.59 -3.11
C PHE A 341 13.96 16.25 -2.12
N VAL A 342 13.70 17.50 -1.73
CA VAL A 342 14.53 18.24 -0.74
C VAL A 342 14.53 17.52 0.61
N THR A 343 13.37 17.07 1.07
CA THR A 343 13.22 16.42 2.38
C THR A 343 13.95 15.07 2.44
N SER A 344 13.99 14.32 1.34
CA SER A 344 14.66 13.00 1.27
C SER A 344 16.14 13.05 1.66
N PHE A 345 16.83 14.17 1.39
CA PHE A 345 18.23 14.37 1.78
C PHE A 345 18.44 14.38 3.30
N PHE A 346 17.40 14.72 4.08
CA PHE A 346 17.50 14.64 5.54
C PHE A 346 17.69 13.20 6.01
N ALA A 347 16.98 12.23 5.43
CA ALA A 347 17.16 10.81 5.76
C ALA A 347 18.45 10.23 5.17
N THR A 348 18.87 10.65 3.97
CA THR A 348 20.04 10.03 3.31
C THR A 348 21.39 10.67 3.64
N ASN A 349 21.42 11.94 4.05
CA ASN A 349 22.67 12.71 4.18
C ASN A 349 22.83 13.42 5.53
N VAL A 350 21.74 13.84 6.19
CA VAL A 350 21.81 14.67 7.42
C VAL A 350 21.69 13.81 8.68
N MET A 351 20.71 12.91 8.73
CA MET A 351 20.40 12.11 9.92
C MET A 351 20.99 10.71 9.81
N LYS A 352 22.16 10.50 10.43
CA LYS A 352 22.79 9.17 10.48
C LYS A 352 22.08 8.25 11.46
N VAL A 353 21.63 7.09 10.98
CA VAL A 353 20.99 6.03 11.78
C VAL A 353 22.05 5.05 12.28
N ASP A 354 22.70 5.38 13.38
CA ASP A 354 23.75 4.56 14.03
C ASP A 354 23.21 3.74 15.22
N SER A 355 21.94 3.92 15.60
CA SER A 355 21.26 3.18 16.67
C SER A 355 19.81 2.89 16.28
N GLU A 356 19.22 1.84 16.87
CA GLU A 356 17.86 1.37 16.59
C GLU A 356 16.79 2.45 16.87
N ASP A 357 16.94 3.21 17.97
CA ASP A 357 15.99 4.27 18.35
C ASP A 357 15.94 5.44 17.35
N LYS A 358 16.93 5.54 16.45
CA LYS A 358 16.97 6.56 15.40
C LYS A 358 16.27 6.15 14.12
N ILE A 359 15.93 4.87 13.93
CA ILE A 359 15.27 4.38 12.70
C ILE A 359 13.88 5.01 12.58
N GLU A 360 12.99 4.72 13.54
CA GLU A 360 11.63 5.26 13.57
C GLU A 360 11.63 6.80 13.61
N LYS A 361 12.53 7.42 14.38
CA LYS A 361 12.67 8.89 14.45
C LYS A 361 12.99 9.48 13.07
N THR A 362 13.96 8.91 12.36
CA THR A 362 14.35 9.39 11.02
C THR A 362 13.20 9.27 10.03
N LEU A 363 12.49 8.13 10.01
CA LEU A 363 11.34 7.91 9.14
C LEU A 363 10.20 8.89 9.46
N LYS A 364 9.88 9.08 10.74
CA LYS A 364 8.89 10.07 11.19
C LYS A 364 9.24 11.49 10.80
N TYR A 365 10.51 11.89 10.96
CA TYR A 365 10.94 13.22 10.58
C TYR A 365 10.77 13.50 9.08
N GLN A 366 10.74 12.48 8.21
CA GLN A 366 10.39 12.70 6.80
C GLN A 366 8.96 13.24 6.64
N LEU A 367 7.99 12.69 7.38
CA LEU A 367 6.61 13.18 7.34
C LEU A 367 6.47 14.56 7.97
N VAL A 368 7.12 14.79 9.11
CA VAL A 368 7.07 16.08 9.81
C VAL A 368 7.71 17.20 8.99
N ILE A 369 8.95 16.98 8.50
CA ILE A 369 9.69 17.99 7.74
C ILE A 369 8.96 18.29 6.43
N SER A 370 8.50 17.27 5.71
CA SER A 370 7.74 17.49 4.47
C SER A 370 6.46 18.26 4.71
N THR A 371 5.70 17.95 5.77
CA THR A 371 4.47 18.68 6.14
C THR A 371 4.75 20.15 6.45
N VAL A 372 5.80 20.42 7.24
CA VAL A 372 6.19 21.78 7.61
C VAL A 372 6.70 22.58 6.41
N LEU A 373 7.42 21.95 5.48
CA LEU A 373 7.92 22.61 4.26
C LEU A 373 6.81 22.80 3.22
N LEU A 374 5.87 21.85 3.09
CA LEU A 374 4.75 21.95 2.17
C LEU A 374 3.74 23.02 2.57
N THR A 375 3.50 23.22 3.87
CA THR A 375 2.54 24.22 4.34
C THR A 375 2.79 25.63 3.74
N PRO A 376 3.97 26.26 3.87
CA PRO A 376 4.24 27.55 3.23
C PRO A 376 4.37 27.45 1.71
N ALA A 377 4.92 26.36 1.17
CA ALA A 377 5.05 26.19 -0.29
C ALA A 377 3.67 26.18 -0.97
N LEU A 378 2.73 25.41 -0.42
CA LEU A 378 1.34 25.35 -0.88
C LEU A 378 0.61 26.67 -0.60
N TYR A 379 0.86 27.35 0.50
CA TYR A 379 0.28 28.68 0.75
C TYR A 379 0.60 29.67 -0.36
N PHE A 380 1.89 29.84 -0.68
CA PHE A 380 2.31 30.76 -1.74
C PHE A 380 1.87 30.31 -3.12
N LEU A 381 1.89 28.99 -3.40
CA LEU A 381 1.34 28.43 -4.64
C LEU A 381 -0.14 28.79 -4.79
N THR A 382 -0.94 28.60 -3.74
CA THR A 382 -2.38 28.86 -3.76
C THR A 382 -2.69 30.31 -4.08
N LEU A 383 -2.03 31.25 -3.40
CA LEU A 383 -2.25 32.68 -3.62
C LEU A 383 -1.83 33.15 -5.01
N TYR A 384 -0.85 32.48 -5.61
CA TYR A 384 -0.31 32.89 -6.91
C TYR A 384 -1.06 32.28 -8.10
N VAL A 385 -1.65 31.09 -7.90
CA VAL A 385 -2.31 30.28 -8.94
C VAL A 385 -3.82 30.48 -8.96
N LEU A 386 -4.49 30.53 -7.81
CA LEU A 386 -5.94 30.67 -7.74
C LEU A 386 -6.36 32.15 -7.75
N PRO A 387 -7.48 32.49 -8.40
CA PRO A 387 -8.07 33.82 -8.31
C PRO A 387 -8.49 34.12 -6.86
N GLU A 388 -8.60 35.42 -6.52
CA GLU A 388 -8.96 35.83 -5.16
C GLU A 388 -10.33 35.29 -4.74
N ASP A 389 -11.30 35.38 -5.65
CA ASP A 389 -12.66 34.85 -5.49
C ASP A 389 -13.00 33.92 -6.67
N PHE A 390 -13.72 32.83 -6.38
CA PHE A 390 -14.29 31.91 -7.36
C PHE A 390 -15.57 31.30 -6.80
N THR A 391 -16.43 30.77 -7.67
CA THR A 391 -17.76 30.29 -7.26
C THR A 391 -18.04 28.87 -7.71
N PHE A 392 -18.88 28.17 -6.93
CA PHE A 392 -19.47 26.89 -7.31
C PHE A 392 -20.98 26.98 -7.23
N ILE A 393 -21.67 26.27 -8.12
CA ILE A 393 -23.12 26.21 -8.17
C ILE A 393 -23.58 24.87 -7.59
N ARG A 394 -24.53 24.92 -6.63
CA ARG A 394 -25.18 23.73 -6.07
C ARG A 394 -26.70 23.94 -6.08
N GLY A 395 -27.37 23.40 -7.09
CA GLY A 395 -28.77 23.72 -7.34
C GLY A 395 -28.92 25.22 -7.57
N ASP A 396 -29.80 25.87 -6.80
CA ASP A 396 -30.01 27.32 -6.88
C ASP A 396 -29.03 28.14 -6.01
N GLU A 397 -28.14 27.48 -5.26
CA GLU A 397 -27.21 28.14 -4.33
C GLU A 397 -25.85 28.41 -4.98
N VAL A 398 -25.41 29.67 -4.93
CA VAL A 398 -24.06 30.08 -5.35
C VAL A 398 -23.15 30.10 -4.12
N ILE A 399 -22.20 29.17 -4.09
CA ILE A 399 -21.20 29.06 -3.03
C ILE A 399 -20.01 29.93 -3.43
N GLN A 400 -19.78 31.00 -2.67
CA GLN A 400 -18.62 31.87 -2.86
C GLN A 400 -17.41 31.35 -2.07
N SER A 401 -16.28 31.20 -2.74
CA SER A 401 -15.03 30.70 -2.18
C SER A 401 -13.87 31.63 -2.51
N LYS A 402 -12.78 31.49 -1.75
CA LYS A 402 -11.57 32.31 -1.89
C LYS A 402 -10.32 31.45 -1.97
N ASN A 403 -9.25 31.98 -2.56
CA ASN A 403 -7.96 31.27 -2.57
C ASN A 403 -7.45 30.94 -1.16
N THR A 404 -7.64 31.83 -0.18
CA THR A 404 -7.28 31.59 1.23
C THR A 404 -8.09 30.44 1.83
N TYR A 405 -9.35 30.29 1.45
CA TYR A 405 -10.22 29.19 1.88
C TYR A 405 -9.78 27.87 1.25
N ALA A 406 -9.40 27.86 -0.03
CA ALA A 406 -8.79 26.69 -0.68
C ALA A 406 -7.50 26.24 0.02
N PHE A 407 -6.64 27.19 0.41
CA PHE A 407 -5.43 26.88 1.19
C PHE A 407 -5.79 26.26 2.55
N ILE A 408 -6.78 26.80 3.26
CA ILE A 408 -7.24 26.23 4.54
C ILE A 408 -7.66 24.77 4.33
N CYS A 409 -8.44 24.47 3.28
CA CYS A 409 -8.85 23.10 2.97
C CYS A 409 -7.64 22.17 2.76
N LEU A 410 -6.65 22.59 1.97
CA LEU A 410 -5.41 21.86 1.74
C LEU A 410 -4.62 21.63 3.03
N ALA A 411 -4.46 22.66 3.84
CA ALA A 411 -3.72 22.60 5.09
C ALA A 411 -4.40 21.62 6.05
N PHE A 412 -5.73 21.65 6.18
CA PHE A 412 -6.45 20.68 7.01
C PHE A 412 -6.23 19.25 6.53
N GLY A 413 -6.27 19.01 5.22
CA GLY A 413 -5.92 17.70 4.64
C GLY A 413 -4.50 17.23 4.97
N LEU A 414 -3.52 18.10 4.71
CA LEU A 414 -2.10 17.83 4.95
C LEU A 414 -1.81 17.52 6.43
N TRP A 415 -2.29 18.37 7.34
CA TRP A 415 -2.10 18.20 8.78
C TRP A 415 -2.91 17.03 9.34
N SER A 416 -4.08 16.74 8.77
CA SER A 416 -4.86 15.55 9.10
C SER A 416 -4.07 14.27 8.79
N GLY A 417 -3.39 14.21 7.63
CA GLY A 417 -2.49 13.10 7.30
C GLY A 417 -1.39 12.91 8.35
N LEU A 418 -0.72 14.00 8.76
CA LEU A 418 0.30 13.94 9.81
C LEU A 418 -0.27 13.44 11.15
N ILE A 419 -1.42 13.97 11.58
CA ILE A 419 -2.08 13.54 12.83
C ILE A 419 -2.43 12.05 12.78
N ILE A 420 -3.00 11.58 11.67
CA ILE A 420 -3.33 10.16 11.47
C ILE A 420 -2.05 9.32 11.58
N GLY A 421 -0.95 9.73 10.93
CA GLY A 421 0.33 9.03 11.04
C GLY A 421 0.85 8.93 12.47
N TYR A 422 0.78 10.01 13.27
CA TYR A 422 1.20 9.99 14.67
C TYR A 422 0.32 9.10 15.55
N VAL A 423 -0.99 9.11 15.31
CA VAL A 423 -1.92 8.25 16.04
C VAL A 423 -1.67 6.78 15.69
N THR A 424 -1.48 6.47 14.40
CA THR A 424 -1.15 5.12 13.97
C THR A 424 0.15 4.65 14.60
N GLU A 425 1.22 5.46 14.58
CA GLU A 425 2.49 5.15 15.26
C GLU A 425 2.28 4.80 16.75
N TYR A 426 1.48 5.59 17.46
CA TYR A 426 1.19 5.36 18.87
C TYR A 426 0.50 4.01 19.14
N PHE A 427 -0.37 3.57 18.23
CA PHE A 427 -1.12 2.32 18.36
C PHE A 427 -0.39 1.10 17.80
N THR A 428 0.62 1.27 16.94
CA THR A 428 1.30 0.14 16.30
C THR A 428 2.77 -0.03 16.70
N SER A 429 3.47 0.99 17.18
CA SER A 429 4.87 0.84 17.61
C SER A 429 4.99 0.26 19.03
N TYR A 430 5.90 -0.71 19.19
CA TYR A 430 6.24 -1.30 20.48
C TYR A 430 6.94 -0.32 21.44
N ALA A 431 7.28 0.90 21.00
CA ALA A 431 7.79 1.94 21.88
C ALA A 431 6.71 2.42 22.88
N TYR A 432 5.43 2.33 22.52
CA TYR A 432 4.31 2.90 23.26
C TYR A 432 3.54 1.88 24.09
N THR A 433 2.74 2.39 25.03
CA THR A 433 1.95 1.58 25.96
C THR A 433 0.95 0.63 25.28
N PRO A 434 0.18 1.02 24.24
CA PRO A 434 -0.85 0.14 23.69
C PRO A 434 -0.31 -1.22 23.22
N VAL A 435 0.79 -1.23 22.47
CA VAL A 435 1.40 -2.48 21.98
C VAL A 435 2.06 -3.28 23.10
N LYS A 436 2.65 -2.60 24.11
CA LYS A 436 3.19 -3.26 25.29
C LYS A 436 2.10 -3.96 26.11
N GLU A 437 0.90 -3.39 26.17
CA GLU A 437 -0.26 -4.02 26.83
C GLU A 437 -0.71 -5.27 26.08
N VAL A 438 -0.73 -5.24 24.74
CA VAL A 438 -1.00 -6.44 23.90
C VAL A 438 0.05 -7.52 24.18
N ALA A 439 1.34 -7.17 24.15
CA ALA A 439 2.42 -8.12 24.44
C ALA A 439 2.34 -8.69 25.88
N GLU A 440 2.03 -7.86 26.88
CA GLU A 440 1.88 -8.31 28.27
C GLU A 440 0.67 -9.26 28.43
N SER A 441 -0.41 -9.04 27.67
CA SER A 441 -1.59 -9.91 27.68
C SER A 441 -1.30 -11.34 27.17
N CYS A 442 -0.19 -11.55 26.46
CA CYS A 442 0.27 -12.88 26.04
C CYS A 442 0.64 -13.78 27.24
N ARG A 443 0.91 -13.23 28.43
CA ARG A 443 1.17 -14.02 29.65
C ARG A 443 0.00 -14.91 30.05
N THR A 444 -1.22 -14.52 29.70
CA THR A 444 -2.44 -15.28 29.98
C THR A 444 -2.94 -16.09 28.77
N GLY A 445 -2.20 -16.08 27.65
CA GLY A 445 -2.44 -16.90 26.45
C GLY A 445 -3.01 -16.13 25.26
N ALA A 446 -3.18 -16.84 24.13
CA ALA A 446 -3.59 -16.25 22.86
C ALA A 446 -4.99 -15.61 22.88
N ALA A 447 -5.90 -16.12 23.72
CA ALA A 447 -7.26 -15.57 23.79
C ALA A 447 -7.27 -14.13 24.30
N THR A 448 -6.46 -13.82 25.33
CA THR A 448 -6.33 -12.45 25.84
C THR A 448 -5.60 -11.55 24.87
N ASP A 449 -4.57 -12.07 24.20
CA ASP A 449 -3.86 -11.37 23.12
C ASP A 449 -4.80 -10.91 21.99
N ILE A 450 -5.66 -11.81 21.50
CA ILE A 450 -6.66 -11.47 20.48
C ILE A 450 -7.68 -10.45 21.01
N ILE A 451 -8.14 -10.58 22.25
CA ILE A 451 -9.09 -9.62 22.83
C ILE A 451 -8.47 -8.21 22.91
N TYR A 452 -7.23 -8.11 23.38
CA TYR A 452 -6.53 -6.83 23.53
C TYR A 452 -6.20 -6.20 22.18
N GLY A 453 -5.72 -6.97 21.20
CA GLY A 453 -5.44 -6.43 19.87
C GLY A 453 -6.69 -5.96 19.11
N LEU A 454 -7.82 -6.67 19.21
CA LEU A 454 -9.10 -6.21 18.65
C LEU A 454 -9.57 -4.90 19.33
N ALA A 455 -9.51 -4.85 20.66
CA ALA A 455 -9.88 -3.66 21.41
C ALA A 455 -9.00 -2.46 21.06
N LEU A 456 -7.69 -2.68 20.89
CA LEU A 456 -6.73 -1.67 20.44
C LEU A 456 -7.10 -1.16 19.05
N GLY A 457 -7.39 -2.06 18.09
CA GLY A 457 -7.83 -1.69 16.75
C GLY A 457 -9.07 -0.78 16.77
N TYR A 458 -10.08 -1.14 17.57
CA TYR A 458 -11.30 -0.33 17.70
C TYR A 458 -11.02 1.05 18.33
N LEU A 459 -10.18 1.10 19.36
CA LEU A 459 -9.80 2.36 20.01
C LEU A 459 -9.01 3.29 19.07
N SER A 460 -8.16 2.70 18.22
CA SER A 460 -7.31 3.45 17.28
C SER A 460 -8.11 4.24 16.24
N CYS A 461 -9.39 3.90 16.00
CA CYS A 461 -10.24 4.57 15.02
C CYS A 461 -10.75 5.95 15.48
N ILE A 462 -10.75 6.23 16.78
CA ILE A 462 -11.42 7.40 17.35
C ILE A 462 -10.81 8.71 16.82
N ILE A 463 -9.51 8.89 16.99
CA ILE A 463 -8.84 10.15 16.62
C ILE A 463 -8.82 10.34 15.10
N PRO A 464 -8.46 9.33 14.26
CA PRO A 464 -8.53 9.46 12.81
C PRO A 464 -9.92 9.85 12.33
N THR A 465 -10.98 9.26 12.89
CA THR A 465 -12.37 9.58 12.52
C THR A 465 -12.76 11.01 12.87
N ILE A 466 -12.43 11.47 14.09
CA ILE A 466 -12.68 12.86 14.50
C ILE A 466 -11.89 13.82 13.61
N CYS A 467 -10.63 13.50 13.31
CA CYS A 467 -9.77 14.30 12.45
C CYS A 467 -10.37 14.43 11.04
N LEU A 468 -10.82 13.32 10.44
CA LEU A 468 -11.50 13.32 9.14
C LEU A 468 -12.81 14.10 9.20
N ALA A 469 -13.63 13.95 10.24
CA ALA A 469 -14.88 14.68 10.39
C ALA A 469 -14.66 16.21 10.46
N VAL A 470 -13.64 16.66 11.20
CA VAL A 470 -13.26 18.08 11.26
C VAL A 470 -12.76 18.56 9.91
N THR A 471 -11.87 17.80 9.26
CA THR A 471 -11.35 18.13 7.93
C THR A 471 -12.49 18.24 6.90
N ILE A 472 -13.42 17.28 6.88
CA ILE A 472 -14.59 17.29 5.99
C ILE A 472 -15.44 18.53 6.26
N TYR A 473 -15.78 18.80 7.52
CA TYR A 473 -16.63 19.94 7.88
C TYR A 473 -16.01 21.26 7.44
N VAL A 474 -14.74 21.48 7.78
CA VAL A 474 -14.01 22.72 7.43
C VAL A 474 -13.87 22.85 5.92
N ALA A 475 -13.46 21.79 5.24
CA ALA A 475 -13.25 21.78 3.81
C ALA A 475 -14.55 22.05 3.03
N PHE A 476 -15.63 21.38 3.43
CA PHE A 476 -16.95 21.56 2.83
C PHE A 476 -17.51 22.97 3.07
N TYR A 477 -17.34 23.51 4.28
CA TYR A 477 -17.80 24.85 4.62
C TYR A 477 -17.12 25.94 3.77
N PHE A 478 -15.82 25.78 3.52
CA PHE A 478 -15.02 26.81 2.84
C PHE A 478 -15.03 26.73 1.32
N ALA A 479 -15.10 25.54 0.75
CA ALA A 479 -15.06 25.34 -0.70
C ALA A 479 -15.87 24.14 -1.21
N SER A 480 -16.91 23.72 -0.48
CA SER A 480 -17.81 22.63 -0.89
C SER A 480 -17.03 21.35 -1.25
N MET A 481 -17.45 20.63 -2.29
CA MET A 481 -16.79 19.42 -2.77
C MET A 481 -15.37 19.67 -3.27
N TYR A 482 -15.08 20.87 -3.79
CA TYR A 482 -13.72 21.22 -4.19
C TYR A 482 -12.80 21.31 -2.99
N GLY A 483 -13.27 21.91 -1.89
CA GLY A 483 -12.56 21.94 -0.62
C GLY A 483 -12.22 20.53 -0.13
N ILE A 484 -13.17 19.60 -0.19
CA ILE A 484 -12.93 18.20 0.20
C ILE A 484 -11.90 17.53 -0.72
N ALA A 485 -12.01 17.73 -2.04
CA ALA A 485 -11.05 17.20 -3.01
C ALA A 485 -9.64 17.77 -2.78
N LEU A 486 -9.56 19.07 -2.48
CA LEU A 486 -8.32 19.74 -2.09
C LEU A 486 -7.77 19.20 -0.77
N ALA A 487 -8.60 18.93 0.24
CA ALA A 487 -8.15 18.29 1.46
C ALA A 487 -7.57 16.89 1.21
N ALA A 488 -8.18 16.10 0.32
CA ALA A 488 -7.63 14.81 -0.10
C ALA A 488 -6.23 14.96 -0.75
N LEU A 489 -6.08 15.90 -1.68
CA LEU A 489 -4.80 16.21 -2.30
C LEU A 489 -3.78 16.78 -1.32
N GLY A 490 -4.23 17.56 -0.33
CA GLY A 490 -3.39 18.04 0.77
C GLY A 490 -2.77 16.88 1.54
N MET A 491 -3.57 15.87 1.88
CA MET A 491 -3.11 14.65 2.55
C MET A 491 -2.11 13.85 1.70
N LEU A 492 -2.27 13.85 0.37
CA LEU A 492 -1.40 13.15 -0.58
C LEU A 492 -0.27 14.03 -1.14
N SER A 493 -0.14 15.29 -0.70
CA SER A 493 0.84 16.21 -1.29
C SER A 493 2.30 15.81 -1.03
N ASN A 494 2.57 15.00 0.00
CA ASN A 494 3.88 14.38 0.25
C ASN A 494 3.92 12.88 -0.11
N LEU A 495 3.06 12.42 -1.03
CA LEU A 495 2.93 11.01 -1.38
C LEU A 495 4.25 10.34 -1.76
N ALA A 496 5.14 11.04 -2.48
CA ALA A 496 6.44 10.48 -2.86
C ALA A 496 7.28 10.03 -1.65
N LEU A 497 7.19 10.73 -0.51
CA LEU A 497 7.85 10.32 0.73
C LEU A 497 7.05 9.29 1.51
N ALA A 498 5.72 9.41 1.54
CA ALA A 498 4.87 8.41 2.18
C ALA A 498 5.12 7.01 1.58
N LEU A 499 5.20 6.93 0.25
CA LEU A 499 5.61 5.72 -0.47
C LEU A 499 7.05 5.31 -0.19
N ALA A 500 7.96 6.27 0.03
CA ALA A 500 9.36 5.95 0.32
C ALA A 500 9.54 5.28 1.68
N ILE A 501 8.82 5.76 2.70
CA ILE A 501 8.84 5.16 4.04
C ILE A 501 8.02 3.86 4.12
N ASP A 502 6.97 3.73 3.30
CA ASP A 502 6.16 2.51 3.24
C ASP A 502 6.95 1.40 2.52
N GLY A 503 7.49 1.69 1.33
CA GLY A 503 8.32 0.76 0.57
C GLY A 503 9.64 0.38 1.25
N TYR A 504 10.10 1.16 2.23
CA TYR A 504 11.24 0.81 3.08
C TYR A 504 10.99 -0.46 3.91
N GLY A 505 9.75 -0.68 4.37
CA GLY A 505 9.39 -1.80 5.25
C GLY A 505 9.61 -3.16 4.57
N PRO A 506 8.89 -3.49 3.48
CA PRO A 506 9.04 -4.78 2.81
C PRO A 506 10.46 -5.06 2.28
N ILE A 507 11.22 -4.00 1.93
CA ILE A 507 12.63 -4.15 1.53
C ILE A 507 13.48 -4.61 2.72
N SER A 508 13.20 -4.10 3.91
CA SER A 508 13.91 -4.43 5.16
C SER A 508 13.53 -5.82 5.67
N ASP A 509 12.26 -6.20 5.54
CA ASP A 509 11.74 -7.52 5.89
C ASP A 509 12.41 -8.63 5.07
N ASN A 510 12.31 -8.54 3.74
CA ASN A 510 13.02 -9.45 2.82
C ASN A 510 14.54 -9.49 3.05
N ALA A 511 15.15 -8.36 3.46
CA ALA A 511 16.57 -8.35 3.80
C ALA A 511 16.86 -9.18 5.04
N GLY A 512 15.98 -9.14 6.04
CA GLY A 512 16.01 -10.03 7.19
C GLY A 512 15.88 -11.49 6.76
N GLY A 513 14.87 -11.83 5.97
CA GLY A 513 14.65 -13.21 5.50
C GLY A 513 15.86 -13.76 4.75
N MET A 514 16.47 -12.94 3.88
CA MET A 514 17.71 -13.30 3.20
C MET A 514 18.88 -13.53 4.16
N VAL A 515 19.03 -12.71 5.21
CA VAL A 515 20.09 -12.85 6.22
C VAL A 515 19.94 -14.15 7.02
N GLU A 516 18.72 -14.56 7.33
CA GLU A 516 18.49 -15.81 8.05
C GLU A 516 18.78 -17.02 7.15
N MET A 517 18.30 -17.00 5.90
CA MET A 517 18.49 -18.09 4.93
C MET A 517 19.97 -18.36 4.58
N ILE A 518 20.88 -17.41 4.83
CA ILE A 518 22.33 -17.58 4.67
C ILE A 518 23.07 -17.95 5.97
N HIS A 519 22.34 -18.20 7.07
CA HIS A 519 22.86 -18.66 8.36
C HIS A 519 23.99 -17.78 8.93
N LEU A 520 23.81 -16.46 8.88
CA LEU A 520 24.78 -15.53 9.45
C LEU A 520 24.66 -15.39 10.97
N LYS A 521 25.60 -14.63 11.56
CA LYS A 521 25.59 -14.32 13.00
C LYS A 521 24.29 -13.58 13.37
N LYS A 522 23.75 -13.92 14.56
CA LYS A 522 22.55 -13.30 15.13
C LYS A 522 22.58 -11.77 15.16
N GLU A 523 23.76 -11.16 15.31
CA GLU A 523 23.92 -9.70 15.27
C GLU A 523 23.46 -9.07 13.93
N VAL A 524 23.63 -9.77 12.81
CA VAL A 524 23.19 -9.28 11.49
C VAL A 524 21.67 -9.31 11.39
N ARG A 525 21.03 -10.41 11.83
CA ARG A 525 19.57 -10.53 11.89
C ARG A 525 18.97 -9.48 12.85
N GLN A 526 19.59 -9.23 14.00
CA GLN A 526 19.15 -8.17 14.92
C GLN A 526 19.13 -6.77 14.28
N ARG A 527 20.07 -6.47 13.38
CA ARG A 527 20.07 -5.20 12.64
C ARG A 527 18.90 -5.14 11.66
N THR A 528 18.61 -6.22 10.94
CA THR A 528 17.46 -6.27 10.01
C THR A 528 16.13 -6.27 10.75
N ASP A 529 16.01 -6.99 11.89
CA ASP A 529 14.81 -6.98 12.74
C ASP A 529 14.48 -5.60 13.29
N ALA A 530 15.51 -4.78 13.56
CA ALA A 530 15.35 -3.39 13.95
C ALA A 530 14.79 -2.51 12.81
N LEU A 531 15.22 -2.76 11.56
CA LEU A 531 14.72 -2.06 10.39
C LEU A 531 13.29 -2.50 10.05
N ASP A 532 13.04 -3.80 10.08
CA ASP A 532 11.75 -4.45 9.84
C ASP A 532 10.67 -3.97 10.81
N ALA A 533 10.94 -3.97 12.12
CA ALA A 533 9.96 -3.51 13.09
C ALA A 533 9.58 -2.01 12.93
N ALA A 534 10.52 -1.17 12.47
CA ALA A 534 10.21 0.20 12.07
C ALA A 534 9.39 0.25 10.76
N GLY A 535 9.67 -0.68 9.84
CA GLY A 535 8.90 -0.94 8.62
C GLY A 535 7.44 -1.29 8.89
N ASN A 536 7.16 -2.13 9.88
CA ASN A 536 5.79 -2.47 10.30
C ASN A 536 5.00 -1.23 10.74
N THR A 537 5.66 -0.34 11.48
CA THR A 537 5.09 0.94 11.88
C THR A 537 4.86 1.86 10.67
N THR A 538 5.81 1.97 9.74
CA THR A 538 5.63 2.82 8.55
C THR A 538 4.61 2.28 7.56
N ALA A 539 4.49 0.97 7.41
CA ALA A 539 3.45 0.32 6.63
C ALA A 539 2.06 0.60 7.21
N ALA A 540 1.90 0.57 8.54
CA ALA A 540 0.66 0.97 9.19
C ALA A 540 0.35 2.45 8.93
N ILE A 541 1.35 3.34 9.03
CA ILE A 541 1.18 4.76 8.71
C ILE A 541 0.74 4.94 7.24
N GLY A 542 1.40 4.26 6.29
CA GLY A 542 1.05 4.27 4.87
C GLY A 542 -0.40 3.84 4.62
N LYS A 543 -0.84 2.75 5.28
CA LYS A 543 -2.24 2.30 5.27
C LYS A 543 -3.18 3.37 5.84
N GLY A 544 -2.81 4.03 6.94
CA GLY A 544 -3.58 5.15 7.52
C GLY A 544 -3.75 6.33 6.56
N PHE A 545 -2.69 6.71 5.83
CA PHE A 545 -2.75 7.72 4.77
C PHE A 545 -3.65 7.29 3.60
N ALA A 546 -3.55 6.03 3.15
CA ALA A 546 -4.41 5.50 2.10
C ALA A 546 -5.89 5.52 2.50
N ILE A 547 -6.21 5.11 3.72
CA ILE A 547 -7.59 5.10 4.25
C ILE A 547 -8.13 6.53 4.43
N GLY A 548 -7.35 7.43 5.04
CA GLY A 548 -7.75 8.81 5.27
C GLY A 548 -7.99 9.57 3.96
N SER A 549 -7.10 9.41 2.99
CA SER A 549 -7.26 10.03 1.66
C SER A 549 -8.44 9.42 0.92
N ALA A 550 -8.59 8.09 0.91
CA ALA A 550 -9.74 7.42 0.29
C ALA A 550 -11.07 7.93 0.85
N ALA A 551 -11.16 8.22 2.16
CA ALA A 551 -12.37 8.78 2.76
C ALA A 551 -12.72 10.17 2.19
N LEU A 552 -11.73 11.06 2.10
CA LEU A 552 -11.90 12.41 1.56
C LEU A 552 -12.22 12.38 0.05
N VAL A 553 -11.46 11.59 -0.72
CA VAL A 553 -11.68 11.41 -2.16
C VAL A 553 -13.07 10.88 -2.45
N SER A 554 -13.49 9.84 -1.75
CA SER A 554 -14.78 9.21 -1.99
C SER A 554 -15.93 10.15 -1.71
N LEU A 555 -15.79 11.05 -0.73
CA LEU A 555 -16.79 12.07 -0.47
C LEU A 555 -16.83 13.14 -1.56
N ALA A 556 -15.67 13.58 -2.08
CA ALA A 556 -15.61 14.51 -3.20
C ALA A 556 -16.22 13.89 -4.48
N LEU A 557 -15.87 12.64 -4.79
CA LEU A 557 -16.44 11.87 -5.89
C LEU A 557 -17.94 11.61 -5.71
N PHE A 558 -18.38 11.36 -4.47
CA PHE A 558 -19.80 11.23 -4.16
C PHE A 558 -20.56 12.53 -4.45
N GLY A 559 -19.99 13.68 -4.11
CA GLY A 559 -20.51 14.98 -4.51
C GLY A 559 -20.60 15.18 -6.02
N ALA A 560 -19.53 14.85 -6.74
CA ALA A 560 -19.52 14.90 -8.20
C ALA A 560 -20.58 13.96 -8.82
N PHE A 561 -20.77 12.77 -8.24
CA PHE A 561 -21.78 11.80 -8.66
C PHE A 561 -23.22 12.34 -8.50
N ILE A 562 -23.51 13.03 -7.38
CA ILE A 562 -24.83 13.66 -7.15
C ILE A 562 -25.13 14.67 -8.24
N THR A 563 -24.16 15.55 -8.54
CA THR A 563 -24.28 16.54 -9.62
C THR A 563 -24.49 15.87 -10.97
N ARG A 564 -23.67 14.86 -11.30
CA ARG A 564 -23.75 14.15 -12.59
C ARG A 564 -25.06 13.40 -12.80
N SER A 565 -25.66 12.92 -11.71
CA SER A 565 -26.93 12.18 -11.73
C SER A 565 -28.16 13.08 -11.67
N ASN A 566 -27.99 14.40 -11.83
CA ASN A 566 -29.06 15.41 -11.74
C ASN A 566 -29.85 15.34 -10.42
N MET A 567 -29.20 14.93 -9.34
CA MET A 567 -29.81 14.85 -8.02
C MET A 567 -29.67 16.19 -7.30
N THR A 568 -30.79 16.76 -6.85
CA THR A 568 -30.79 18.03 -6.10
C THR A 568 -30.44 17.83 -4.61
N GLU A 569 -30.85 16.71 -4.02
CA GLU A 569 -30.60 16.39 -2.61
C GLU A 569 -30.44 14.89 -2.36
N VAL A 570 -29.67 14.56 -1.33
CA VAL A 570 -29.59 13.21 -0.75
C VAL A 570 -30.27 13.24 0.63
N ASN A 571 -31.52 12.79 0.67
CA ASN A 571 -32.26 12.68 1.91
C ASN A 571 -32.06 11.28 2.53
N ILE A 572 -31.37 11.21 3.67
CA ILE A 572 -31.11 9.95 4.39
C ILE A 572 -32.42 9.27 4.83
N LEU A 573 -33.50 10.03 5.08
CA LEU A 573 -34.79 9.47 5.49
C LEU A 573 -35.62 8.92 4.31
N ALA A 574 -35.18 9.12 3.08
CA ALA A 574 -35.87 8.57 1.93
C ALA A 574 -35.63 7.04 1.84
N PRO A 575 -36.67 6.22 1.58
CA PRO A 575 -36.57 4.76 1.71
C PRO A 575 -35.46 4.11 0.89
N LEU A 576 -35.27 4.52 -0.37
CA LEU A 576 -34.25 3.96 -1.25
C LEU A 576 -32.83 4.33 -0.80
N GLN A 577 -32.62 5.58 -0.40
CA GLN A 577 -31.35 6.07 0.13
C GLN A 577 -31.01 5.35 1.44
N PHE A 578 -31.96 5.18 2.36
CA PHE A 578 -31.71 4.48 3.62
C PHE A 578 -31.44 2.99 3.41
N ALA A 579 -32.18 2.34 2.50
CA ALA A 579 -31.93 0.94 2.13
C ALA A 579 -30.54 0.78 1.50
N GLY A 580 -30.18 1.68 0.57
CA GLY A 580 -28.85 1.77 -0.01
C GLY A 580 -27.77 1.94 1.08
N LEU A 581 -27.98 2.84 2.04
CA LEU A 581 -27.07 3.07 3.16
C LEU A 581 -26.83 1.80 3.97
N LEU A 582 -27.88 1.06 4.31
CA LEU A 582 -27.78 -0.18 5.07
C LEU A 582 -27.01 -1.27 4.30
N VAL A 583 -27.31 -1.44 3.01
CA VAL A 583 -26.60 -2.39 2.14
C VAL A 583 -25.15 -1.97 1.96
N GLY A 584 -24.90 -0.69 1.74
CA GLY A 584 -23.57 -0.12 1.59
C GLY A 584 -22.69 -0.34 2.82
N ALA A 585 -23.26 -0.14 4.02
CA ALA A 585 -22.56 -0.39 5.28
C ALA A 585 -22.24 -1.88 5.51
N MET A 586 -22.96 -2.80 4.87
CA MET A 586 -22.69 -4.24 4.96
C MET A 586 -21.55 -4.68 4.02
N LEU A 587 -21.34 -3.99 2.89
CA LEU A 587 -20.35 -4.40 1.88
C LEU A 587 -18.91 -4.52 2.40
N PRO A 588 -18.38 -3.60 3.23
CA PRO A 588 -17.08 -3.78 3.87
C PRO A 588 -16.98 -5.10 4.65
N TYR A 589 -18.02 -5.49 5.37
CA TYR A 589 -18.06 -6.76 6.12
C TYR A 589 -18.07 -7.97 5.19
N ALA A 590 -18.89 -7.93 4.13
CA ALA A 590 -18.92 -9.01 3.14
C ALA A 590 -17.57 -9.16 2.44
N PHE A 591 -16.94 -8.04 2.07
CA PHE A 591 -15.62 -8.01 1.45
C PHE A 591 -14.55 -8.63 2.36
N SER A 592 -14.50 -8.19 3.62
CA SER A 592 -13.57 -8.73 4.61
C SER A 592 -13.81 -10.22 4.86
N ALA A 593 -15.08 -10.65 4.93
CA ALA A 593 -15.40 -12.06 5.10
C ALA A 593 -14.90 -12.93 3.94
N PHE A 594 -15.02 -12.45 2.69
CA PHE A 594 -14.50 -13.17 1.53
C PHE A 594 -12.98 -13.24 1.55
N THR A 595 -12.30 -12.10 1.72
CA THR A 595 -10.84 -12.04 1.70
C THR A 595 -10.19 -12.82 2.86
N MET A 596 -10.68 -12.67 4.09
CA MET A 596 -10.18 -13.43 5.24
C MET A 596 -10.39 -14.94 5.05
N LYS A 597 -11.55 -15.36 4.52
CA LYS A 597 -11.80 -16.78 4.25
C LYS A 597 -10.89 -17.32 3.15
N SER A 598 -10.58 -16.52 2.14
CA SER A 598 -9.66 -16.90 1.06
C SER A 598 -8.24 -17.14 1.59
N VAL A 599 -7.71 -16.23 2.41
CA VAL A 599 -6.41 -16.41 3.09
C VAL A 599 -6.45 -17.65 3.97
N GLY A 600 -7.47 -17.81 4.81
CA GLY A 600 -7.58 -18.97 5.71
C GLY A 600 -7.60 -20.31 4.97
N LYS A 601 -8.28 -20.42 3.82
CA LYS A 601 -8.23 -21.64 3.00
C LYS A 601 -6.82 -21.91 2.44
N ALA A 602 -6.16 -20.87 1.93
CA ALA A 602 -4.86 -20.97 1.30
C ALA A 602 -3.75 -21.28 2.33
N ALA A 603 -3.76 -20.58 3.48
CA ALA A 603 -2.88 -20.85 4.60
C ALA A 603 -3.03 -22.28 5.12
N ASN A 604 -4.25 -22.81 5.25
CA ASN A 604 -4.46 -24.20 5.64
C ASN A 604 -3.82 -25.20 4.65
N GLN A 605 -3.89 -24.93 3.35
CA GLN A 605 -3.22 -25.75 2.34
C GLN A 605 -1.70 -25.65 2.46
N MET A 606 -1.18 -24.45 2.73
CA MET A 606 0.24 -24.20 2.95
C MET A 606 0.75 -24.96 4.18
N VAL A 607 0.07 -24.86 5.33
CA VAL A 607 0.42 -25.59 6.56
C VAL A 607 0.47 -27.10 6.32
N ILE A 608 -0.52 -27.66 5.63
CA ILE A 608 -0.54 -29.10 5.32
C ILE A 608 0.66 -29.50 4.45
N GLU A 609 1.02 -28.69 3.46
CA GLU A 609 2.17 -28.98 2.59
C GLU A 609 3.49 -28.84 3.33
N VAL A 610 3.68 -27.79 4.13
CA VAL A 610 4.89 -27.60 4.94
C VAL A 610 5.05 -28.75 5.94
N ARG A 611 3.98 -29.16 6.63
CA ARG A 611 3.97 -30.35 7.51
C ARG A 611 4.36 -31.62 6.76
N ARG A 612 3.83 -31.84 5.55
CA ARG A 612 4.19 -32.99 4.72
C ARG A 612 5.68 -33.00 4.42
N GLN A 613 6.25 -31.85 4.04
CA GLN A 613 7.69 -31.76 3.74
C GLN A 613 8.55 -31.99 4.97
N PHE A 614 8.20 -31.44 6.14
CA PHE A 614 8.92 -31.74 7.39
C PHE A 614 8.86 -33.22 7.78
N GLN A 615 7.73 -33.90 7.56
CA GLN A 615 7.63 -35.34 7.76
C GLN A 615 8.56 -36.13 6.81
N GLU A 616 8.70 -35.70 5.56
CA GLU A 616 9.65 -36.30 4.61
C GLU A 616 11.10 -36.02 5.00
N MET A 617 11.42 -34.82 5.49
CA MET A 617 12.75 -34.49 6.03
C MET A 617 13.12 -35.34 7.24
N LYS A 618 12.15 -35.61 8.14
CA LYS A 618 12.31 -36.54 9.26
C LYS A 618 12.60 -37.98 8.80
N ARG A 619 12.11 -38.39 7.63
CA ARG A 619 12.36 -39.71 7.02
C ARG A 619 13.67 -39.77 6.24
N ASN A 620 14.02 -38.67 5.56
CA ASN A 620 15.20 -38.55 4.73
C ASN A 620 15.91 -37.21 5.02
N PRO A 621 17.00 -37.22 5.81
CA PRO A 621 17.77 -36.01 6.14
C PRO A 621 18.36 -35.26 4.93
N HIS A 622 18.42 -35.89 3.74
CA HIS A 622 18.87 -35.25 2.49
C HIS A 622 17.71 -34.68 1.66
N TYR A 623 16.49 -34.67 2.18
CA TYR A 623 15.34 -34.07 1.51
C TYR A 623 15.45 -32.55 1.53
N ALA A 624 15.65 -31.94 0.36
CA ALA A 624 15.66 -30.49 0.23
C ALA A 624 14.22 -29.93 0.24
N PRO A 625 13.99 -28.73 0.82
CA PRO A 625 12.69 -28.07 0.77
C PRO A 625 12.25 -27.81 -0.67
N GLU A 626 10.98 -28.06 -0.97
CA GLU A 626 10.38 -27.83 -2.28
C GLU A 626 9.66 -26.48 -2.29
N TYR A 627 10.42 -25.39 -2.43
CA TYR A 627 9.89 -24.02 -2.40
C TYR A 627 8.86 -23.75 -3.51
N GLU A 628 9.05 -24.33 -4.70
CA GLU A 628 8.16 -24.10 -5.85
C GLU A 628 6.74 -24.59 -5.58
N LYS A 629 6.55 -25.62 -4.76
CA LYS A 629 5.23 -26.12 -4.38
C LYS A 629 4.47 -25.10 -3.54
N CYS A 630 5.14 -24.50 -2.55
CA CYS A 630 4.55 -23.45 -1.71
C CYS A 630 4.15 -22.23 -2.56
N VAL A 631 5.06 -21.77 -3.45
CA VAL A 631 4.78 -20.68 -4.39
C VAL A 631 3.56 -21.00 -5.28
N GLN A 632 3.45 -22.24 -5.79
CA GLN A 632 2.31 -22.67 -6.61
C GLN A 632 0.98 -22.67 -5.84
N ILE A 633 0.98 -23.09 -4.57
CA ILE A 633 -0.21 -23.09 -3.71
C ILE A 633 -0.73 -21.66 -3.55
N SER A 634 0.12 -20.73 -3.10
CA SER A 634 -0.25 -19.32 -2.94
C SER A 634 -0.67 -18.68 -4.26
N THR A 635 0.06 -18.94 -5.35
CA THR A 635 -0.28 -18.41 -6.70
C THR A 635 -1.68 -18.84 -7.12
N ARG A 636 -1.98 -20.14 -7.06
CA ARG A 636 -3.25 -20.67 -7.53
C ARG A 636 -4.42 -20.19 -6.69
N ALA A 637 -4.22 -20.10 -5.38
CA ALA A 637 -5.24 -19.59 -4.47
C ALA A 637 -5.53 -18.10 -4.72
N ALA A 638 -4.48 -17.28 -4.77
CA ALA A 638 -4.58 -15.83 -5.01
C ALA A 638 -5.32 -15.51 -6.31
N LEU A 639 -4.86 -16.06 -7.44
CA LEU A 639 -5.44 -15.75 -8.77
C LEU A 639 -6.92 -16.17 -8.89
N LYS A 640 -7.32 -17.24 -8.19
CA LYS A 640 -8.70 -17.72 -8.20
C LYS A 640 -9.60 -16.93 -7.25
N GLU A 641 -9.14 -16.72 -6.02
CA GLU A 641 -9.96 -16.18 -4.94
C GLU A 641 -10.03 -14.64 -4.99
N MET A 642 -9.14 -13.95 -5.71
CA MET A 642 -9.22 -12.49 -5.92
C MET A 642 -10.42 -12.05 -6.78
N ILE A 643 -10.96 -12.94 -7.61
CA ILE A 643 -12.03 -12.61 -8.58
C ILE A 643 -13.32 -12.22 -7.85
N LEU A 644 -13.75 -13.01 -6.86
CA LEU A 644 -15.04 -12.79 -6.21
C LEU A 644 -15.10 -11.42 -5.47
N PRO A 645 -14.14 -11.06 -4.60
CA PRO A 645 -14.14 -9.75 -3.96
C PRO A 645 -14.05 -8.60 -4.96
N GLY A 646 -13.18 -8.72 -5.99
CA GLY A 646 -13.05 -7.69 -7.02
C GLY A 646 -14.34 -7.47 -7.81
N MET A 647 -14.97 -8.55 -8.29
CA MET A 647 -16.24 -8.47 -9.01
C MET A 647 -17.37 -7.92 -8.13
N MET A 648 -17.38 -8.23 -6.83
CA MET A 648 -18.37 -7.66 -5.91
C MET A 648 -18.26 -6.13 -5.88
N VAL A 649 -17.05 -5.57 -5.74
CA VAL A 649 -16.88 -4.11 -5.71
C VAL A 649 -17.27 -3.49 -7.05
N MET A 650 -16.84 -4.07 -8.17
CA MET A 650 -17.09 -3.51 -9.50
C MET A 650 -18.56 -3.54 -9.89
N LEU A 651 -19.27 -4.64 -9.60
CA LEU A 651 -20.64 -4.84 -10.06
C LEU A 651 -21.68 -4.20 -9.14
N THR A 652 -21.39 -4.03 -7.84
CA THR A 652 -22.43 -3.60 -6.90
C THR A 652 -23.00 -2.20 -7.20
N PRO A 653 -22.17 -1.15 -7.45
CA PRO A 653 -22.71 0.15 -7.85
C PRO A 653 -23.48 0.10 -9.16
N ILE A 654 -22.97 -0.65 -10.16
CA ILE A 654 -23.59 -0.77 -11.49
C ILE A 654 -24.96 -1.45 -11.41
N ILE A 655 -25.04 -2.59 -10.73
CA ILE A 655 -26.30 -3.34 -10.53
C ILE A 655 -27.28 -2.51 -9.70
N THR A 656 -26.81 -1.84 -8.65
CA THR A 656 -27.67 -1.00 -7.81
C THR A 656 -28.24 0.17 -8.58
N GLY A 657 -27.42 0.86 -9.38
CA GLY A 657 -27.88 1.97 -10.24
C GLY A 657 -28.82 1.52 -11.35
N TRP A 658 -28.52 0.39 -11.99
CA TRP A 658 -29.37 -0.20 -13.01
C TRP A 658 -30.76 -0.60 -12.46
N LEU A 659 -30.81 -1.27 -11.32
CA LEU A 659 -32.07 -1.78 -10.75
C LEU A 659 -32.86 -0.71 -9.98
N PHE A 660 -32.19 0.13 -9.19
CA PHE A 660 -32.82 1.03 -8.20
C PHE A 660 -32.46 2.51 -8.37
N GLY A 661 -31.69 2.86 -9.41
CA GLY A 661 -31.41 4.24 -9.78
C GLY A 661 -30.36 4.92 -8.90
N PRO A 662 -30.05 6.20 -9.20
CA PRO A 662 -28.92 6.91 -8.62
C PRO A 662 -29.16 7.25 -7.14
N ARG A 663 -30.42 7.36 -6.70
CA ARG A 663 -30.79 7.58 -5.30
C ARG A 663 -30.38 6.41 -4.40
N ALA A 664 -30.55 5.17 -4.86
CA ALA A 664 -30.11 4.00 -4.10
C ALA A 664 -28.58 3.93 -4.05
N VAL A 665 -27.89 4.24 -5.16
CA VAL A 665 -26.43 4.33 -5.23
C VAL A 665 -25.89 5.41 -4.28
N ALA A 666 -26.56 6.56 -4.16
CA ALA A 666 -26.16 7.60 -3.22
C ALA A 666 -26.16 7.11 -1.76
N GLY A 667 -27.19 6.36 -1.37
CA GLY A 667 -27.23 5.67 -0.08
C GLY A 667 -26.09 4.66 0.06
N LEU A 668 -25.91 3.82 -0.95
CA LEU A 668 -24.87 2.78 -1.02
C LEU A 668 -23.47 3.36 -0.76
N LEU A 669 -23.11 4.44 -1.46
CA LEU A 669 -21.81 5.11 -1.33
C LEU A 669 -21.59 5.67 0.08
N ALA A 670 -22.60 6.34 0.64
CA ALA A 670 -22.52 6.86 2.00
C ALA A 670 -22.27 5.73 3.02
N GLY A 671 -22.95 4.58 2.86
CA GLY A 671 -22.83 3.43 3.75
C GLY A 671 -21.46 2.76 3.65
N ILE A 672 -20.99 2.54 2.42
CA ILE A 672 -19.66 2.03 2.12
C ILE A 672 -18.59 2.89 2.79
N LEU A 673 -18.68 4.21 2.64
CA LEU A 673 -17.72 5.16 3.19
C LEU A 673 -17.65 5.10 4.72
N VAL A 674 -18.77 5.30 5.40
CA VAL A 674 -18.76 5.44 6.87
C VAL A 674 -18.46 4.14 7.60
N SER A 675 -18.79 2.98 7.01
CA SER A 675 -18.43 1.67 7.57
C SER A 675 -17.01 1.24 7.18
N GLY A 676 -16.64 1.41 5.91
CA GLY A 676 -15.37 0.94 5.36
C GLY A 676 -14.16 1.58 6.02
N VAL A 677 -14.20 2.88 6.29
CA VAL A 677 -13.11 3.62 6.95
C VAL A 677 -12.82 3.07 8.35
N GLN A 678 -13.86 2.72 9.12
CA GLN A 678 -13.71 2.19 10.47
C GLN A 678 -13.11 0.78 10.44
N MET A 679 -13.63 -0.08 9.56
CA MET A 679 -13.12 -1.44 9.40
C MET A 679 -11.68 -1.47 8.88
N ALA A 680 -11.35 -0.61 7.92
CA ALA A 680 -10.01 -0.53 7.36
C ALA A 680 -8.98 -0.10 8.43
N THR A 681 -9.29 0.97 9.16
CA THR A 681 -8.40 1.53 10.19
C THR A 681 -8.18 0.55 11.33
N SER A 682 -9.27 -0.02 11.87
CA SER A 682 -9.17 -0.97 12.98
C SER A 682 -8.42 -2.24 12.60
N SER A 683 -8.65 -2.77 11.38
CA SER A 683 -8.00 -3.99 10.91
C SER A 683 -6.51 -3.79 10.68
N ALA A 684 -6.12 -2.69 10.03
CA ALA A 684 -4.72 -2.36 9.78
C ALA A 684 -3.93 -2.16 11.09
N ASN A 685 -4.51 -1.41 12.04
CA ASN A 685 -3.83 -1.10 13.30
C ASN A 685 -3.79 -2.30 14.26
N ALA A 686 -4.85 -3.12 14.32
CA ALA A 686 -4.85 -4.33 15.14
C ALA A 686 -3.75 -5.31 14.67
N GLY A 687 -3.67 -5.57 13.36
CA GLY A 687 -2.64 -6.45 12.82
C GLY A 687 -1.23 -5.90 12.99
N GLY A 688 -1.01 -4.60 12.76
CA GLY A 688 0.29 -3.96 13.02
C GLY A 688 0.70 -4.02 14.50
N ALA A 689 -0.26 -3.92 15.42
CA ALA A 689 -0.01 -4.02 16.85
C ALA A 689 0.36 -5.45 17.29
N TRP A 690 -0.32 -6.49 16.77
CA TRP A 690 0.03 -7.88 17.06
C TRP A 690 1.43 -8.23 16.56
N ASP A 691 1.79 -7.79 15.35
CA ASP A 691 3.12 -8.03 14.79
C ASP A 691 4.22 -7.40 15.64
N ASN A 692 4.05 -6.12 16.00
CA ASN A 692 5.03 -5.44 16.84
C ASN A 692 5.01 -5.94 18.29
N ALA A 693 3.90 -6.48 18.80
CA ALA A 693 3.87 -7.19 20.07
C ALA A 693 4.69 -8.49 20.01
N LYS A 694 4.58 -9.26 18.92
CA LYS A 694 5.43 -10.43 18.63
C LYS A 694 6.90 -10.03 18.60
N LYS A 695 7.28 -9.03 17.79
CA LYS A 695 8.68 -8.55 17.69
C LYS A 695 9.21 -8.05 19.05
N TYR A 696 8.38 -7.40 19.86
CA TYR A 696 8.76 -6.96 21.21
C TYR A 696 9.11 -8.13 22.15
N ILE A 697 8.36 -9.24 22.06
CA ILE A 697 8.64 -10.47 22.82
C ILE A 697 9.90 -11.17 22.29
N GLU A 698 10.07 -11.25 20.97
CA GLU A 698 11.23 -11.89 20.33
C GLU A 698 12.56 -11.20 20.66
N LYS A 699 12.53 -9.88 20.88
CA LYS A 699 13.66 -9.08 21.38
C LYS A 699 13.98 -9.29 22.87
N GLU A 700 13.35 -10.25 23.53
CA GLU A 700 13.54 -10.54 24.97
C GLU A 700 13.21 -9.36 25.89
N SER A 701 12.42 -8.39 25.41
CA SER A 701 12.13 -7.16 26.15
C SER A 701 11.08 -7.36 27.25
N LEU A 702 10.21 -8.36 27.09
CA LEU A 702 9.18 -8.70 28.07
C LEU A 702 9.62 -9.81 29.05
N VAL A 703 10.28 -10.83 28.50
CA VAL A 703 10.68 -12.03 29.21
C VAL A 703 11.92 -12.62 28.50
N PRO A 704 12.98 -13.00 29.25
CA PRO A 704 14.19 -13.55 28.62
C PRO A 704 13.93 -14.94 28.05
N LYS A 705 14.65 -15.33 26.97
CA LYS A 705 14.54 -16.67 26.35
C LYS A 705 14.80 -17.83 27.33
N SER A 706 15.54 -17.56 28.40
CA SER A 706 15.81 -18.54 29.47
C SER A 706 14.62 -18.83 30.37
N SER A 707 13.56 -18.03 30.31
CA SER A 707 12.34 -18.24 31.09
C SER A 707 11.53 -19.42 30.55
N PRO A 708 11.05 -20.34 31.41
CA PRO A 708 10.20 -21.44 30.96
C PRO A 708 8.89 -20.97 30.31
N GLN A 709 8.44 -19.75 30.62
CA GLN A 709 7.22 -19.16 30.04
C GLN A 709 7.45 -18.52 28.66
N PHE A 710 8.71 -18.32 28.23
CA PHE A 710 9.01 -17.62 26.97
C PHE A 710 8.35 -18.30 25.78
N LYS A 711 8.41 -19.64 25.71
CA LYS A 711 7.85 -20.40 24.60
C LYS A 711 6.34 -20.20 24.47
N ASP A 712 5.61 -20.26 25.59
CA ASP A 712 4.15 -20.14 25.61
C ASP A 712 3.71 -18.71 25.29
N ILE A 713 4.43 -17.71 25.83
CA ILE A 713 4.18 -16.28 25.55
C ILE A 713 4.48 -15.96 24.07
N LYS A 714 5.60 -16.45 23.53
CA LYS A 714 5.93 -16.28 22.10
C LYS A 714 4.87 -16.93 21.21
N ALA A 715 4.44 -18.16 21.53
CA ALA A 715 3.41 -18.84 20.75
C ALA A 715 2.06 -18.11 20.77
N ALA A 716 1.70 -17.50 21.90
CA ALA A 716 0.50 -16.66 21.99
C ALA A 716 0.59 -15.45 21.05
N ALA A 717 1.70 -14.71 21.08
CA ALA A 717 1.91 -13.54 20.23
C ALA A 717 1.96 -13.89 18.73
N VAL A 718 2.58 -15.01 18.35
CA VAL A 718 2.56 -15.51 16.97
C VAL A 718 1.14 -15.87 16.54
N THR A 719 0.30 -16.36 17.46
CA THR A 719 -1.12 -16.62 17.17
C THR A 719 -1.89 -15.32 16.90
N GLY A 720 -1.65 -14.25 17.69
CA GLY A 720 -2.23 -12.94 17.43
C GLY A 720 -1.80 -12.35 16.09
N ASP A 721 -0.50 -12.43 15.78
CA ASP A 721 0.05 -11.93 14.52
C ASP A 721 -0.53 -12.63 13.30
N THR A 722 -0.58 -13.98 13.32
CA THR A 722 -1.19 -14.78 12.24
C THR A 722 -2.71 -14.57 12.07
N VAL A 723 -3.40 -14.08 13.11
CA VAL A 723 -4.78 -13.56 12.98
C VAL A 723 -4.80 -12.17 12.34
N GLY A 724 -3.84 -11.32 12.71
CA GLY A 724 -3.63 -9.96 12.22
C GLY A 724 -3.19 -9.86 10.76
N ASP A 725 -2.47 -10.84 10.24
CA ASP A 725 -1.95 -10.88 8.87
C ASP A 725 -3.00 -10.66 7.77
N PRO A 726 -4.07 -11.48 7.66
CA PRO A 726 -5.14 -11.22 6.70
C PRO A 726 -5.91 -9.92 6.99
N MET A 727 -5.86 -9.41 8.23
CA MET A 727 -6.49 -8.15 8.61
C MET A 727 -5.69 -6.96 8.09
N LYS A 728 -4.37 -6.95 8.26
CA LYS A 728 -3.49 -5.82 7.94
C LYS A 728 -2.99 -5.80 6.50
N ASP A 729 -2.90 -6.94 5.80
CA ASP A 729 -2.26 -7.03 4.48
C ASP A 729 -3.17 -7.55 3.36
N THR A 730 -4.38 -7.99 3.68
CA THR A 730 -5.37 -8.39 2.65
C THR A 730 -6.64 -7.58 2.75
N SER A 731 -7.40 -7.75 3.83
CA SER A 731 -8.74 -7.16 3.96
C SER A 731 -8.70 -5.66 4.24
N GLY A 732 -8.05 -5.25 5.35
CA GLY A 732 -7.95 -3.86 5.80
C GLY A 732 -7.48 -2.87 4.72
N PRO A 733 -6.32 -3.05 4.09
CA PRO A 733 -5.86 -2.13 3.05
C PRO A 733 -6.80 -2.16 1.84
N SER A 734 -7.29 -3.31 1.40
CA SER A 734 -8.19 -3.38 0.23
C SER A 734 -9.55 -2.69 0.45
N LEU A 735 -9.98 -2.50 1.70
CA LEU A 735 -11.19 -1.74 2.01
C LEU A 735 -11.09 -0.26 1.61
N ASN A 736 -9.90 0.36 1.66
CA ASN A 736 -9.73 1.72 1.17
C ASN A 736 -10.02 1.80 -0.34
N ILE A 737 -9.61 0.77 -1.08
CA ILE A 737 -9.87 0.63 -2.51
C ILE A 737 -11.36 0.40 -2.75
N LEU A 738 -12.01 -0.44 -1.95
CA LEU A 738 -13.46 -0.65 -2.05
C LEU A 738 -14.21 0.68 -1.97
N VAL A 739 -13.84 1.53 -1.00
CA VAL A 739 -14.49 2.82 -0.76
C VAL A 739 -14.31 3.77 -1.95
N LYS A 740 -13.07 3.99 -2.40
CA LYS A 740 -12.76 4.93 -3.48
C LYS A 740 -13.19 4.43 -4.87
N LEU A 741 -13.00 3.14 -5.15
CA LEU A 741 -13.40 2.51 -6.40
C LEU A 741 -14.92 2.52 -6.59
N SER A 742 -15.70 2.29 -5.52
CA SER A 742 -17.16 2.38 -5.60
C SER A 742 -17.63 3.79 -5.96
N ALA A 743 -16.96 4.81 -5.42
CA ALA A 743 -17.29 6.21 -5.68
C ALA A 743 -16.95 6.63 -7.12
N ILE A 744 -15.75 6.31 -7.62
CA ILE A 744 -15.35 6.65 -9.00
C ILE A 744 -16.17 5.87 -10.04
N LEU A 745 -16.49 4.60 -9.78
CA LEU A 745 -17.41 3.83 -10.62
C LEU A 745 -18.76 4.51 -10.72
N SER A 746 -19.31 4.93 -9.59
CA SER A 746 -20.61 5.57 -9.57
C SER A 746 -20.61 6.90 -10.31
N LEU A 747 -19.53 7.68 -10.20
CA LEU A 747 -19.36 8.90 -10.99
C LEU A 747 -19.36 8.62 -12.50
N VAL A 748 -18.51 7.68 -12.95
CA VAL A 748 -18.37 7.35 -14.39
C VAL A 748 -19.66 6.82 -14.99
N PHE A 749 -20.41 6.00 -14.26
CA PHE A 749 -21.71 5.47 -14.69
C PHE A 749 -22.90 6.33 -14.24
N GLY A 750 -22.68 7.53 -13.70
CA GLY A 750 -23.73 8.36 -13.12
C GLY A 750 -24.80 8.78 -14.13
N GLY A 751 -24.38 9.13 -15.36
CA GLY A 751 -25.30 9.42 -16.46
C GLY A 751 -26.19 8.22 -16.81
N PHE A 752 -25.58 7.04 -16.97
CA PHE A 752 -26.31 5.80 -17.20
C PHE A 752 -27.36 5.52 -16.12
N PHE A 753 -27.02 5.72 -14.84
CA PHE A 753 -27.98 5.54 -13.76
C PHE A 753 -29.13 6.56 -13.79
N ALA A 754 -28.89 7.77 -14.29
CA ALA A 754 -29.90 8.82 -14.43
C ALA A 754 -30.74 8.70 -15.70
N SER A 755 -30.29 7.91 -16.69
CA SER A 755 -31.03 7.64 -17.93
C SER A 755 -32.23 6.71 -17.72
N ASP A 756 -33.04 6.52 -18.77
CA ASP A 756 -34.18 5.59 -18.77
C ASP A 756 -33.80 4.12 -18.48
N TRP A 757 -32.52 3.78 -18.56
CA TRP A 757 -32.00 2.45 -18.23
C TRP A 757 -31.72 2.27 -16.74
N GLY A 758 -31.68 3.34 -15.96
CA GLY A 758 -31.48 3.28 -14.52
C GLY A 758 -32.79 3.17 -13.75
N GLY A 759 -32.75 2.47 -12.61
CA GLY A 759 -33.93 2.34 -11.75
C GLY A 759 -35.07 1.50 -12.31
N ILE A 760 -34.79 0.47 -13.10
CA ILE A 760 -35.82 -0.33 -13.80
C ILE A 760 -36.88 -0.94 -12.87
N LEU A 761 -36.57 -1.19 -11.60
CA LEU A 761 -37.55 -1.72 -10.63
C LEU A 761 -38.40 -0.64 -9.96
N ILE A 762 -38.06 0.63 -10.15
CA ILE A 762 -38.70 1.79 -9.50
C ILE A 762 -39.27 2.81 -10.49
N SER A 763 -39.01 2.65 -11.79
CA SER A 763 -39.48 3.50 -12.88
C SER A 763 -40.90 3.19 -13.35
#